data_AF-A0A2G6J6A6-F1
#
_entry.id   AF-A0A2G6J6A6-F1
#
_cell.length_a   1.000
_cell.length_b   1.000
_cell.length_c   1.000
_cell.angle_alpha   90.00
_cell.angle_beta   90.00
_cell.angle_gamma   90.00
#
_symmetry.space_group_name_H-M   'P 1'
#
loop_
_entity.id
_entity.type
_entity.pdbx_description
1 polymer ?
#
loop_
_entity_poly.entity_id
_entity_poly.type
_entity_poly.pdbx_seq_one_letter_code
_entity_poly.pdbx_strand_id
1 'polypeptide(L)'
;MKTDSPPDLAVDRPPSPDGAPDISCKPEITECGSLCGLVRDPCTGQEFQCGECEAGKICDIVTHTCLVPKITCQDLGAECGQVKNSCGKRLDCGKCPAGKECDPDSNTCIACSQVTCADLGYNCGMAWLGCGPTTNTVNCGTCLPTETCNTAYNFCEPACTPKPAKDICAAAKVAQGVECGFISDGCGGLVDCGGCPTGEQCGIFGVANRCEKIEVLDECKALGYECGKITSLCDGKKVSCGTCPKGTVCNSNHLCGPPCQPTTCADLAKQGKECGSFSDGCNGQLTCKCSDKDAICQPNNTCCVNTAACPTGKCNMTVTDTCTGQTVKCECGSGQYCETATKTCQAGKTCADYQAGGTNSKCNDHQYYDHGDGTKFACKCKSPAVCINDSATTEGTCCTNVNHCQAGKCGYTVKDSCTGATINCDCPGGQYCDNGTCKALNTCSIYGANGGAGDPCSNGPNPSWPSGNGGFLTCPCHSGYACLKNGVPVTGGTQGICVLQNTCSTYNATGKLGETCSNGPSPAFPRGDGTNLRCKCKGGRVCAKNGALVTGGDTGTCIYKNTCSTYSATGKAGEVCSNAKSSAFPNGVGGTLKCGCGSGLVCADGSNNIVSGNTTGTCKYKKTCADYNADGSVGAPCNDSSYFDNGFGGKFKCKCTTTGGFANATCVGDSPTKAGTCQCTSRACTCDITGKSDGCGGTLSCACSGSTPLCNTSAKQCCPDYTCSALPPGIAAGSCGTIPDPCMGGTFNCGCSTSGGMTNNTCVLQSGKTYGSCQCTPSTCAQLGTGTWPDGCGGTITCSG
;
A
#
# COMPACT_ATOMS: atom_id res chain seq x y z
N MET A 1 -7.28 29.80 -34.97
CA MET A 1 -5.95 30.18 -35.50
C MET A 1 -5.11 28.91 -35.57
N LYS A 2 -4.43 28.65 -36.69
CA LYS A 2 -3.49 27.54 -36.84
C LYS A 2 -2.15 27.92 -36.21
N THR A 3 -1.62 27.09 -35.32
CA THR A 3 -0.19 26.86 -35.10
C THR A 3 0.01 25.47 -34.49
N ASP A 4 1.07 24.82 -34.94
CA ASP A 4 1.44 23.41 -34.80
C ASP A 4 1.40 22.83 -33.37
N SER A 5 0.77 21.66 -33.23
CA SER A 5 0.80 20.79 -32.06
C SER A 5 2.08 19.92 -32.05
N PRO A 6 2.79 19.76 -30.93
CA PRO A 6 3.58 18.55 -30.65
C PRO A 6 2.63 17.37 -30.34
N PRO A 7 3.07 16.11 -30.46
CA PRO A 7 2.17 14.95 -30.35
C PRO A 7 1.63 14.82 -28.93
N ASP A 8 0.33 15.04 -28.78
CA ASP A 8 -0.42 14.78 -27.56
C ASP A 8 -0.52 13.28 -27.27
N LEU A 9 -0.25 12.98 -26.00
CA LEU A 9 -0.94 12.02 -25.13
C LEU A 9 -1.77 10.95 -25.85
N ALA A 10 -1.29 9.71 -25.77
CA ALA A 10 -2.05 8.52 -26.11
C ALA A 10 -3.36 8.50 -25.28
N VAL A 11 -4.46 8.86 -25.94
CA VAL A 11 -5.79 8.40 -25.56
C VAL A 11 -5.73 6.87 -25.62
N ASP A 12 -5.87 6.20 -24.48
CA ASP A 12 -6.16 4.77 -24.44
C ASP A 12 -7.41 4.53 -25.29
N ARG A 13 -7.19 4.03 -26.49
CA ARG A 13 -8.26 3.53 -27.34
C ARG A 13 -8.84 2.31 -26.62
N PRO A 14 -10.14 2.25 -26.30
CA PRO A 14 -10.72 1.07 -25.66
C PRO A 14 -10.44 -0.15 -26.53
N PRO A 15 -10.15 -1.34 -25.93
CA PRO A 15 -9.91 -2.54 -26.70
C PRO A 15 -11.15 -2.82 -27.56
N SER A 16 -10.92 -2.96 -28.87
CA SER A 16 -11.95 -3.42 -29.78
C SER A 16 -12.49 -4.77 -29.28
N PRO A 17 -13.82 -5.01 -29.29
CA PRO A 17 -14.40 -6.22 -28.71
C PRO A 17 -14.11 -7.53 -29.48
N ASP A 18 -13.28 -7.48 -30.53
CA ASP A 18 -12.92 -8.65 -31.32
C ASP A 18 -11.44 -8.99 -31.11
N GLY A 19 -11.19 -9.99 -30.26
CA GLY A 19 -9.88 -10.58 -30.02
C GLY A 19 -9.36 -11.39 -31.21
N ALA A 20 -8.90 -10.71 -32.24
CA ALA A 20 -8.09 -11.31 -33.30
C ALA A 20 -6.77 -10.53 -33.44
N PRO A 21 -5.59 -11.20 -33.40
CA PRO A 21 -4.32 -10.55 -33.68
C PRO A 21 -4.29 -10.10 -35.15
N ASP A 22 -3.94 -8.82 -35.38
CA ASP A 22 -3.78 -8.26 -36.70
C ASP A 22 -2.58 -8.93 -37.41
N ILE A 23 -2.84 -9.65 -38.50
CA ILE A 23 -1.88 -10.54 -39.19
C ILE A 23 -0.86 -9.73 -40.03
N SER A 24 -0.85 -8.40 -39.92
CA SER A 24 0.12 -7.51 -40.58
C SER A 24 1.00 -6.69 -39.63
N CYS A 25 1.00 -6.95 -38.32
CA CYS A 25 1.84 -6.22 -37.37
C CYS A 25 3.28 -6.75 -37.41
N LYS A 26 4.25 -5.91 -37.80
CA LYS A 26 5.68 -6.24 -37.76
C LYS A 26 6.22 -5.86 -36.38
N PRO A 27 6.95 -6.73 -35.66
CA PRO A 27 7.57 -6.38 -34.39
C PRO A 27 8.45 -5.13 -34.55
N GLU A 28 8.18 -4.10 -33.75
CA GLU A 28 8.94 -2.85 -33.77
C GLU A 28 10.15 -2.92 -32.84
N ILE A 29 10.10 -3.79 -31.83
CA ILE A 29 11.16 -3.97 -30.84
C ILE A 29 11.84 -5.33 -31.08
N THR A 30 12.98 -5.32 -31.77
CA THR A 30 13.82 -6.53 -31.96
C THR A 30 15.07 -6.56 -31.05
N GLU A 31 15.45 -5.42 -30.45
CA GLU A 31 16.56 -5.30 -29.49
C GLU A 31 16.45 -4.02 -28.65
N CYS A 32 17.03 -4.01 -27.44
CA CYS A 32 16.90 -2.95 -26.42
C CYS A 32 17.79 -1.70 -26.64
N GLY A 33 18.28 -1.44 -27.84
CA GLY A 33 19.48 -0.62 -28.10
C GLY A 33 19.61 0.72 -27.36
N SER A 34 18.55 1.54 -27.29
CA SER A 34 18.55 2.85 -26.60
C SER A 34 17.42 3.00 -25.58
N LEU A 35 16.74 1.90 -25.27
CA LEU A 35 15.58 1.89 -24.42
C LEU A 35 15.96 1.45 -23.00
N CYS A 36 15.19 1.90 -22.02
CA CYS A 36 15.33 1.49 -20.63
C CYS A 36 14.01 0.94 -20.08
N GLY A 37 14.12 0.09 -19.07
CA GLY A 37 12.98 -0.49 -18.37
C GLY A 37 12.21 -1.54 -19.16
N LEU A 38 11.04 -1.93 -18.64
CA LEU A 38 10.15 -2.92 -19.24
C LEU A 38 9.44 -2.32 -20.46
N VAL A 39 9.88 -2.70 -21.66
CA VAL A 39 9.28 -2.29 -22.93
C VAL A 39 8.36 -3.39 -23.42
N ARG A 40 7.11 -3.06 -23.76
CA ARG A 40 6.17 -4.01 -24.35
C ARG A 40 6.06 -3.77 -25.84
N ASP A 41 6.34 -4.77 -26.66
CA ASP A 41 6.09 -4.70 -28.09
C ASP A 41 4.56 -4.75 -28.34
N PRO A 42 3.98 -3.69 -28.91
CA PRO A 42 2.52 -3.58 -29.03
C PRO A 42 1.93 -4.57 -30.06
N CYS A 43 2.75 -5.13 -30.96
CA CYS A 43 2.34 -6.08 -31.99
C CYS A 43 2.24 -7.52 -31.46
N THR A 44 3.26 -7.94 -30.70
CA THR A 44 3.42 -9.32 -30.22
C THR A 44 2.96 -9.48 -28.76
N GLY A 45 2.85 -8.37 -28.04
CA GLY A 45 2.60 -8.34 -26.61
C GLY A 45 3.78 -8.84 -25.76
N GLN A 46 4.94 -9.13 -26.38
CA GLN A 46 6.15 -9.55 -25.66
C GLN A 46 6.74 -8.39 -24.87
N GLU A 47 7.19 -8.69 -23.66
CA GLU A 47 7.87 -7.74 -22.78
C GLU A 47 9.38 -7.98 -22.83
N PHE A 48 10.14 -6.90 -22.97
CA PHE A 48 11.59 -6.87 -23.03
C PHE A 48 12.11 -6.00 -21.90
N GLN A 49 12.96 -6.56 -21.04
CA GLN A 49 13.64 -5.76 -20.02
C GLN A 49 14.88 -5.11 -20.63
N CYS A 50 14.78 -3.82 -20.88
CA CYS A 50 15.86 -3.01 -21.45
C CYS A 50 16.68 -2.33 -20.36
N GLY A 51 17.97 -2.10 -20.64
CA GLY A 51 19.00 -1.83 -19.64
C GLY A 51 18.72 -0.69 -18.65
N GLU A 52 19.54 -0.61 -17.61
CA GLU A 52 19.45 0.44 -16.60
C GLU A 52 20.03 1.76 -17.10
N CYS A 53 19.54 2.87 -16.56
CA CYS A 53 20.07 4.19 -16.89
C CYS A 53 21.42 4.45 -16.19
N GLU A 54 22.24 5.27 -16.84
CA GLU A 54 23.52 5.75 -16.30
C GLU A 54 23.32 6.44 -14.94
N ALA A 55 24.37 6.44 -14.10
CA ALA A 55 24.32 7.00 -12.76
C ALA A 55 23.77 8.45 -12.74
N GLY A 56 22.75 8.68 -11.91
CA GLY A 56 22.09 9.99 -11.78
C GLY A 56 20.94 10.24 -12.77
N LYS A 57 20.62 9.28 -13.64
CA LYS A 57 19.45 9.31 -14.53
C LYS A 57 18.44 8.25 -14.12
N ILE A 58 17.18 8.45 -14.50
CA ILE A 58 16.09 7.49 -14.31
C ILE A 58 15.45 7.16 -15.65
N CYS A 59 14.82 5.99 -15.71
CA CYS A 59 14.07 5.59 -16.88
C CYS A 59 12.69 6.22 -16.86
N ASP A 60 12.37 7.01 -17.86
CA ASP A 60 11.01 7.42 -18.14
C ASP A 60 10.26 6.22 -18.75
N ILE A 61 9.32 5.64 -18.00
CA ILE A 61 8.66 4.41 -18.41
C ILE A 61 7.65 4.60 -19.56
N VAL A 62 7.34 5.85 -19.92
CA VAL A 62 6.44 6.17 -21.03
C VAL A 62 7.22 6.28 -22.33
N THR A 63 8.36 6.95 -22.30
CA THR A 63 9.22 7.16 -23.48
C THR A 63 10.34 6.12 -23.59
N HIS A 64 10.56 5.32 -22.54
CA HIS A 64 11.67 4.38 -22.39
C HIS A 64 13.05 5.02 -22.58
N THR A 65 13.21 6.28 -22.19
CA THR A 65 14.48 7.02 -22.30
C THR A 65 15.05 7.41 -20.94
N CYS A 66 16.38 7.50 -20.87
CA CYS A 66 17.08 7.92 -19.65
C CYS A 66 17.13 9.44 -19.53
N LEU A 67 16.49 9.99 -18.50
CA LEU A 67 16.45 11.42 -18.24
C LEU A 67 16.96 11.79 -16.84
N VAL A 68 17.36 13.05 -16.67
CA VAL A 68 17.67 13.60 -15.36
C VAL A 68 16.35 13.77 -14.59
N PRO A 69 16.22 13.23 -13.36
CA PRO A 69 14.96 13.27 -12.62
C PRO A 69 14.45 14.70 -12.40
N LYS A 70 13.22 14.99 -12.84
CA LYS A 70 12.51 16.22 -12.46
C LYS A 70 11.77 15.96 -11.16
N ILE A 71 12.28 16.51 -10.05
CA ILE A 71 11.81 16.17 -8.69
C ILE A 71 11.21 17.34 -7.93
N THR A 72 11.25 18.54 -8.50
CA THR A 72 10.58 19.72 -7.97
C THR A 72 9.51 20.22 -8.93
N CYS A 73 8.57 21.01 -8.40
CA CYS A 73 7.55 21.70 -9.20
C CYS A 73 8.17 22.59 -10.29
N GLN A 74 9.29 23.24 -9.96
CA GLN A 74 10.02 24.10 -10.88
C GLN A 74 10.64 23.31 -12.04
N ASP A 75 11.22 22.12 -11.78
CA ASP A 75 11.78 21.26 -12.82
C ASP A 75 10.70 20.74 -13.80
N LEU A 76 9.47 20.60 -13.29
CA LEU A 76 8.29 20.14 -14.05
C LEU A 76 7.57 21.29 -14.77
N GLY A 77 7.96 22.55 -14.54
CA GLY A 77 7.25 23.72 -15.06
C GLY A 77 5.86 23.93 -14.45
N ALA A 78 5.59 23.35 -13.28
CA ALA A 78 4.31 23.44 -12.59
C ALA A 78 4.32 24.56 -11.54
N GLU A 79 3.41 25.51 -11.67
CA GLU A 79 3.24 26.63 -10.73
C GLU A 79 2.24 26.29 -9.61
N CYS A 80 1.39 25.29 -9.82
CA CYS A 80 0.29 24.93 -8.94
C CYS A 80 -0.16 23.48 -9.17
N GLY A 81 -1.01 22.95 -8.29
CA GLY A 81 -1.65 21.66 -8.48
C GLY A 81 -0.84 20.45 -8.00
N GLN A 82 -1.38 19.25 -8.22
CA GLN A 82 -0.83 17.97 -7.79
C GLN A 82 -0.17 17.23 -8.97
N VAL A 83 1.12 17.48 -9.20
CA VAL A 83 1.85 16.93 -10.35
C VAL A 83 2.66 15.69 -9.98
N LYS A 84 2.67 14.68 -10.86
CA LYS A 84 3.51 13.49 -10.70
C LYS A 84 4.93 13.86 -11.16
N ASN A 85 5.91 13.69 -10.28
CA ASN A 85 7.31 13.86 -10.64
C ASN A 85 7.83 12.66 -11.44
N SER A 86 9.03 12.75 -12.02
CA SER A 86 9.57 11.68 -12.87
C SER A 86 9.82 10.35 -12.13
N CYS A 87 9.72 10.35 -10.80
CA CYS A 87 9.92 9.20 -9.91
C CYS A 87 8.58 8.60 -9.44
N GLY A 88 7.46 9.13 -9.95
CA GLY A 88 6.11 8.68 -9.67
C GLY A 88 5.47 9.23 -8.39
N LYS A 89 6.14 10.13 -7.66
CA LYS A 89 5.60 10.80 -6.49
C LYS A 89 4.77 12.02 -6.90
N ARG A 90 3.55 12.17 -6.34
CA ARG A 90 2.78 13.42 -6.46
C ARG A 90 3.39 14.52 -5.58
N LEU A 91 3.68 15.67 -6.19
CA LEU A 91 4.12 16.90 -5.55
C LEU A 91 2.94 17.87 -5.49
N ASP A 92 2.77 18.53 -4.35
CA ASP A 92 1.86 19.67 -4.22
C ASP A 92 2.63 20.95 -4.57
N CYS A 93 2.34 21.51 -5.73
CA CYS A 93 2.96 22.75 -6.22
C CYS A 93 2.28 24.01 -5.71
N GLY A 94 1.36 23.87 -4.75
CA GLY A 94 0.67 24.98 -4.13
C GLY A 94 -0.54 25.44 -4.93
N LYS A 95 -1.10 26.56 -4.47
CA LYS A 95 -2.32 27.18 -5.03
C LYS A 95 -1.96 28.45 -5.77
N CYS A 96 -2.77 28.79 -6.76
CA CYS A 96 -2.62 30.05 -7.48
C CYS A 96 -2.95 31.27 -6.60
N PRO A 97 -2.34 32.44 -6.91
CA PRO A 97 -2.71 33.72 -6.30
C PRO A 97 -4.18 34.08 -6.54
N ALA A 98 -4.71 35.02 -5.75
CA ALA A 98 -6.11 35.45 -5.85
C ALA A 98 -6.48 35.90 -7.29
N GLY A 99 -7.66 35.46 -7.76
CA GLY A 99 -8.17 35.76 -9.11
C GLY A 99 -7.63 34.86 -10.23
N LYS A 100 -6.82 33.86 -9.88
CA LYS A 100 -6.30 32.85 -10.81
C LYS A 100 -6.67 31.43 -10.35
N GLU A 101 -6.68 30.51 -11.30
CA GLU A 101 -6.92 29.09 -11.07
C GLU A 101 -5.77 28.27 -11.66
N CYS A 102 -5.55 27.09 -11.10
CA CYS A 102 -4.60 26.16 -11.65
C CYS A 102 -5.22 25.45 -12.83
N ASP A 103 -4.69 25.69 -14.03
CA ASP A 103 -5.07 24.93 -15.20
C ASP A 103 -4.66 23.45 -15.00
N PRO A 104 -5.59 22.48 -14.99
CA PRO A 104 -5.24 21.08 -14.76
C PRO A 104 -4.40 20.49 -15.90
N ASP A 105 -4.46 21.07 -17.11
CA ASP A 105 -3.73 20.57 -18.28
C ASP A 105 -2.29 21.09 -18.28
N SER A 106 -2.08 22.38 -17.99
CA SER A 106 -0.75 23.00 -18.01
C SER A 106 -0.09 23.10 -16.64
N ASN A 107 -0.83 22.92 -15.54
CA ASN A 107 -0.38 23.14 -14.16
C ASN A 107 0.19 24.56 -13.93
N THR A 108 -0.31 25.53 -14.68
CA THR A 108 0.05 26.95 -14.59
C THR A 108 -1.11 27.79 -14.07
N CYS A 109 -0.80 28.96 -13.49
CA CYS A 109 -1.81 29.84 -12.94
C CYS A 109 -2.41 30.77 -14.00
N ILE A 110 -3.57 30.37 -14.52
CA ILE A 110 -4.32 31.12 -15.53
C ILE A 110 -5.36 32.06 -14.91
N ALA A 111 -5.77 33.08 -15.65
CA ALA A 111 -6.85 33.97 -15.22
C ALA A 111 -8.18 33.21 -15.24
N CYS A 112 -9.03 33.42 -14.24
CA CYS A 112 -10.33 32.76 -14.21
C CYS A 112 -11.21 33.20 -15.39
N SER A 113 -11.56 32.26 -16.26
CA SER A 113 -12.79 32.39 -17.06
C SER A 113 -13.99 32.28 -16.12
N GLN A 114 -15.04 33.08 -16.35
CA GLN A 114 -16.27 33.00 -15.55
C GLN A 114 -17.00 31.68 -15.83
N VAL A 115 -16.66 30.63 -15.09
CA VAL A 115 -17.42 29.37 -15.07
C VAL A 115 -18.73 29.64 -14.33
N THR A 116 -19.86 29.28 -14.92
CA THR A 116 -21.19 29.42 -14.31
C THR A 116 -21.67 28.10 -13.73
N CYS A 117 -22.71 28.14 -12.90
CA CYS A 117 -23.36 26.92 -12.42
C CYS A 117 -23.86 26.02 -13.56
N ALA A 118 -24.32 26.62 -14.67
CA ALA A 118 -24.79 25.88 -15.84
C ALA A 118 -23.65 25.12 -16.53
N ASP A 119 -22.45 25.70 -16.58
CA ASP A 119 -21.28 25.07 -17.21
C ASP A 119 -20.82 23.80 -16.45
N LEU A 120 -21.05 23.77 -15.13
CA LEU A 120 -20.74 22.61 -14.27
C LEU A 120 -21.93 21.67 -14.07
N GLY A 121 -23.10 21.97 -14.66
CA GLY A 121 -24.32 21.19 -14.49
C GLY A 121 -24.95 21.29 -13.08
N TYR A 122 -24.56 22.28 -12.29
CA TYR A 122 -25.12 22.54 -10.96
C TYR A 122 -26.44 23.31 -11.05
N ASN A 123 -27.43 22.90 -10.27
CA ASN A 123 -28.76 23.54 -10.27
C ASN A 123 -29.27 23.90 -8.86
N CYS A 124 -28.47 23.67 -7.81
CA CYS A 124 -28.80 24.10 -6.47
C CYS A 124 -27.58 24.26 -5.56
N GLY A 125 -27.77 24.94 -4.43
CA GLY A 125 -26.80 24.96 -3.34
C GLY A 125 -25.64 25.92 -3.57
N MET A 126 -24.78 26.04 -2.56
CA MET A 126 -23.55 26.84 -2.66
C MET A 126 -22.45 25.98 -3.26
N ALA A 127 -22.06 26.28 -4.50
CA ALA A 127 -21.03 25.54 -5.21
C ALA A 127 -19.79 26.41 -5.40
N TRP A 128 -18.62 25.78 -5.31
CA TRP A 128 -17.38 26.39 -5.76
C TRP A 128 -17.19 26.07 -7.24
N LEU A 129 -17.16 27.09 -8.10
CA LEU A 129 -17.18 26.93 -9.56
C LEU A 129 -15.77 26.70 -10.17
N GLY A 130 -14.83 26.16 -9.38
CA GLY A 130 -13.43 25.97 -9.78
C GLY A 130 -12.52 27.19 -9.54
N CYS A 131 -13.05 28.42 -9.60
CA CYS A 131 -12.19 29.60 -9.52
C CYS A 131 -11.93 30.13 -8.08
N GLY A 132 -10.65 30.32 -7.74
CA GLY A 132 -10.19 30.99 -6.52
C GLY A 132 -10.21 30.13 -5.26
N PRO A 133 -10.07 30.69 -4.04
CA PRO A 133 -10.17 29.89 -2.82
C PRO A 133 -11.55 29.24 -2.73
N THR A 134 -11.64 28.05 -2.13
CA THR A 134 -12.90 27.30 -1.95
C THR A 134 -13.97 28.05 -1.13
N THR A 135 -13.62 29.20 -0.56
CA THR A 135 -14.54 30.15 0.09
C THR A 135 -15.31 31.02 -0.90
N ASN A 136 -14.89 31.07 -2.17
CA ASN A 136 -15.54 31.83 -3.23
C ASN A 136 -16.66 30.99 -3.88
N THR A 137 -17.75 30.79 -3.15
CA THR A 137 -18.88 29.98 -3.60
C THR A 137 -19.99 30.82 -4.22
N VAL A 138 -20.62 30.29 -5.26
CA VAL A 138 -21.79 30.87 -5.93
C VAL A 138 -23.02 30.05 -5.57
N ASN A 139 -24.13 30.72 -5.31
CA ASN A 139 -25.41 30.05 -5.12
C ASN A 139 -25.97 29.62 -6.48
N CYS A 140 -26.00 28.32 -6.75
CA CYS A 140 -26.52 27.73 -7.98
C CYS A 140 -28.03 27.53 -7.99
N GLY A 141 -28.74 28.08 -7.00
CA GLY A 141 -30.19 28.10 -6.91
C GLY A 141 -30.74 27.27 -5.75
N THR A 142 -32.06 27.15 -5.72
CA THR A 142 -32.80 26.35 -4.74
C THR A 142 -33.66 25.32 -5.46
N CYS A 143 -33.75 24.12 -4.91
CA CYS A 143 -34.61 23.07 -5.46
C CYS A 143 -36.09 23.37 -5.28
N LEU A 144 -36.92 22.66 -6.04
CA LEU A 144 -38.37 22.70 -5.83
C LEU A 144 -38.72 22.15 -4.44
N PRO A 145 -39.89 22.50 -3.87
CA PRO A 145 -40.29 22.03 -2.54
C PRO A 145 -40.35 20.51 -2.37
N THR A 146 -40.43 19.76 -3.47
CA THR A 146 -40.46 18.28 -3.50
C THR A 146 -39.07 17.65 -3.64
N GLU A 147 -38.02 18.47 -3.62
CA GLU A 147 -36.64 18.07 -3.88
C GLU A 147 -35.72 18.57 -2.76
N THR A 148 -34.65 17.82 -2.56
CA THR A 148 -33.57 18.16 -1.64
C THR A 148 -32.31 18.39 -2.46
N CYS A 149 -31.59 19.46 -2.17
CA CYS A 149 -30.30 19.72 -2.82
C CYS A 149 -29.25 18.76 -2.27
N ASN A 150 -28.65 17.95 -3.15
CA ASN A 150 -27.47 17.18 -2.79
C ASN A 150 -26.26 18.12 -2.69
N THR A 151 -25.89 18.51 -1.47
CA THR A 151 -24.83 19.51 -1.25
C THR A 151 -23.43 19.10 -1.72
N ALA A 152 -23.19 17.82 -1.99
CA ALA A 152 -21.92 17.34 -2.52
C ALA A 152 -21.85 17.40 -4.05
N TYR A 153 -22.98 17.18 -4.73
CA TYR A 153 -23.06 17.19 -6.19
C TYR A 153 -23.75 18.44 -6.77
N ASN A 154 -24.30 19.31 -5.92
CA ASN A 154 -25.05 20.52 -6.26
C ASN A 154 -26.19 20.26 -7.27
N PHE A 155 -26.85 19.11 -7.10
CA PHE A 155 -27.95 18.65 -7.93
C PHE A 155 -29.23 18.45 -7.10
N CYS A 156 -30.37 18.91 -7.62
CA CYS A 156 -31.67 18.66 -7.02
C CYS A 156 -32.09 17.22 -7.21
N GLU A 157 -32.33 16.53 -6.10
CA GLU A 157 -32.81 15.16 -6.07
C GLU A 157 -34.16 15.09 -5.38
N PRO A 158 -35.02 14.11 -5.68
CA PRO A 158 -36.31 13.98 -5.01
C PRO A 158 -36.16 13.91 -3.49
N ALA A 159 -37.02 14.59 -2.75
CA ALA A 159 -37.08 14.44 -1.30
C ALA A 159 -37.65 13.05 -0.97
N CYS A 160 -36.77 12.08 -0.71
CA CYS A 160 -37.12 10.70 -0.42
C CYS A 160 -36.34 10.13 0.78
N THR A 161 -36.73 8.93 1.23
CA THR A 161 -35.92 8.16 2.17
C THR A 161 -34.96 7.27 1.38
N PRO A 162 -33.63 7.39 1.59
CA PRO A 162 -32.66 6.62 0.82
C PRO A 162 -32.80 5.12 1.09
N LYS A 163 -32.54 4.32 0.05
CA LYS A 163 -32.42 2.87 0.20
C LYS A 163 -31.21 2.54 1.10
N PRO A 164 -31.12 1.32 1.66
CA PRO A 164 -29.94 0.93 2.41
C PRO A 164 -28.66 1.08 1.57
N ALA A 165 -27.63 1.64 2.19
CA ALA A 165 -26.34 1.92 1.56
C ALA A 165 -25.80 0.80 0.66
N LYS A 166 -25.84 -0.44 1.18
CA LYS A 166 -25.37 -1.64 0.46
C LYS A 166 -26.08 -1.86 -0.88
N ASP A 167 -27.38 -1.53 -0.95
CA ASP A 167 -28.22 -1.81 -2.11
C ASP A 167 -27.98 -0.75 -3.19
N ILE A 168 -27.74 0.50 -2.75
CA ILE A 168 -27.33 1.60 -3.63
C ILE A 168 -25.96 1.29 -4.24
N CYS A 169 -24.99 0.90 -3.42
CA CYS A 169 -23.64 0.55 -3.88
C CYS A 169 -23.62 -0.69 -4.78
N ALA A 170 -24.42 -1.71 -4.48
CA ALA A 170 -24.54 -2.88 -5.35
C ALA A 170 -25.15 -2.52 -6.72
N ALA A 171 -26.18 -1.68 -6.75
CA ALA A 171 -26.77 -1.21 -8.00
C ALA A 171 -25.80 -0.33 -8.80
N ALA A 172 -25.11 0.59 -8.14
CA ALA A 172 -24.11 1.47 -8.77
C ALA A 172 -22.91 0.68 -9.31
N LYS A 173 -22.50 -0.41 -8.63
CA LYS A 173 -21.48 -1.32 -9.14
C LYS A 173 -21.87 -1.94 -10.48
N VAL A 174 -23.12 -2.39 -10.60
CA VAL A 174 -23.61 -3.02 -11.84
C VAL A 174 -23.81 -1.98 -12.95
N ALA A 175 -24.34 -0.80 -12.61
CA ALA A 175 -24.70 0.21 -13.61
C ALA A 175 -23.52 1.08 -14.09
N GLN A 176 -22.58 1.39 -13.19
CA GLN A 176 -21.52 2.38 -13.44
C GLN A 176 -20.13 1.91 -12.99
N GLY A 177 -20.01 0.66 -12.52
CA GLY A 177 -18.74 0.09 -12.08
C GLY A 177 -18.25 0.61 -10.73
N VAL A 178 -19.08 1.29 -9.94
CA VAL A 178 -18.69 1.82 -8.62
C VAL A 178 -18.25 0.70 -7.68
N GLU A 179 -17.03 0.79 -7.17
CA GLU A 179 -16.39 -0.21 -6.32
C GLU A 179 -15.98 0.34 -4.95
N CYS A 180 -15.87 1.66 -4.82
CA CYS A 180 -15.43 2.36 -3.62
C CYS A 180 -15.90 3.81 -3.63
N GLY A 181 -15.70 4.53 -2.52
CA GLY A 181 -15.90 5.98 -2.45
C GLY A 181 -17.36 6.40 -2.23
N PHE A 182 -17.60 7.71 -2.30
CA PHE A 182 -18.91 8.28 -2.02
C PHE A 182 -19.70 8.46 -3.31
N ILE A 183 -20.97 8.06 -3.30
CA ILE A 183 -21.94 8.32 -4.38
C ILE A 183 -23.21 8.94 -3.81
N SER A 184 -24.05 9.52 -4.67
CA SER A 184 -25.36 10.03 -4.25
C SER A 184 -26.25 8.88 -3.77
N ASP A 185 -27.05 9.13 -2.73
CA ASP A 185 -28.11 8.21 -2.30
C ASP A 185 -29.42 8.35 -3.10
N GLY A 186 -29.48 9.33 -4.01
CA GLY A 186 -30.62 9.66 -4.86
C GLY A 186 -31.76 10.39 -4.14
N CYS A 187 -31.55 10.80 -2.89
CA CYS A 187 -32.52 11.49 -2.03
C CYS A 187 -31.95 12.79 -1.42
N GLY A 188 -30.88 13.34 -2.00
CA GLY A 188 -30.21 14.56 -1.53
C GLY A 188 -29.07 14.30 -0.55
N GLY A 189 -28.70 13.04 -0.31
CA GLY A 189 -27.62 12.61 0.60
C GLY A 189 -26.50 11.83 -0.10
N LEU A 190 -25.57 11.31 0.70
CA LEU A 190 -24.44 10.51 0.23
C LEU A 190 -24.44 9.13 0.89
N VAL A 191 -23.91 8.16 0.16
CA VAL A 191 -23.54 6.84 0.68
C VAL A 191 -22.07 6.55 0.40
N ASP A 192 -21.39 5.99 1.39
CA ASP A 192 -20.04 5.43 1.26
C ASP A 192 -20.10 3.96 0.82
N CYS A 193 -19.58 3.66 -0.36
CA CYS A 193 -19.48 2.31 -0.92
C CYS A 193 -18.25 1.54 -0.45
N GLY A 194 -17.50 2.09 0.51
CA GLY A 194 -16.38 1.46 1.17
C GLY A 194 -15.04 1.76 0.50
N GLY A 195 -14.00 1.13 1.03
CA GLY A 195 -12.64 1.20 0.51
C GLY A 195 -12.27 0.00 -0.37
N CYS A 196 -11.13 0.09 -1.03
CA CYS A 196 -10.63 -0.95 -1.91
C CYS A 196 -9.93 -2.10 -1.16
N PRO A 197 -9.86 -3.30 -1.78
CA PRO A 197 -9.03 -4.41 -1.32
C PRO A 197 -7.56 -4.01 -1.11
N THR A 198 -6.82 -4.78 -0.31
CA THR A 198 -5.39 -4.55 -0.09
C THR A 198 -4.63 -4.53 -1.42
N GLY A 199 -3.87 -3.46 -1.65
CA GLY A 199 -3.11 -3.25 -2.90
C GLY A 199 -3.85 -2.43 -3.95
N GLU A 200 -5.05 -1.92 -3.64
CA GLU A 200 -5.84 -1.04 -4.51
C GLU A 200 -6.22 0.26 -3.76
N GLN A 201 -6.43 1.34 -4.50
CA GLN A 201 -6.88 2.62 -3.96
C GLN A 201 -8.00 3.19 -4.83
N CYS A 202 -8.95 3.88 -4.18
CA CYS A 202 -10.13 4.40 -4.85
C CYS A 202 -9.79 5.59 -5.74
N GLY A 203 -10.06 5.47 -7.05
CA GLY A 203 -9.92 6.52 -8.06
C GLY A 203 -8.50 7.06 -8.26
N ILE A 204 -7.47 6.24 -8.04
CA ILE A 204 -6.07 6.68 -8.06
C ILE A 204 -5.57 7.11 -9.45
N PHE A 205 -6.16 6.58 -10.54
CA PHE A 205 -5.88 6.95 -11.94
C PHE A 205 -6.96 7.84 -12.55
N GLY A 206 -7.78 8.51 -11.72
CA GLY A 206 -8.72 9.52 -12.18
C GLY A 206 -10.08 8.98 -12.61
N VAL A 207 -10.30 7.66 -12.59
CA VAL A 207 -11.65 7.11 -12.73
C VAL A 207 -12.31 7.07 -11.36
N ALA A 208 -13.18 8.06 -11.10
CA ALA A 208 -13.85 8.20 -9.81
C ALA A 208 -14.58 6.90 -9.40
N ASN A 209 -14.51 6.58 -8.11
CA ASN A 209 -15.22 5.46 -7.50
C ASN A 209 -14.84 4.05 -8.01
N ARG A 210 -13.67 3.89 -8.67
CA ARG A 210 -13.11 2.59 -9.09
C ARG A 210 -11.99 2.14 -8.19
N CYS A 211 -11.94 0.84 -7.92
CA CYS A 211 -10.80 0.26 -7.24
C CYS A 211 -9.74 -0.11 -8.26
N GLU A 212 -8.63 0.61 -8.18
CA GLU A 212 -7.55 0.47 -9.12
C GLU A 212 -6.30 0.05 -8.35
N LYS A 213 -5.52 -0.87 -8.94
CA LYS A 213 -4.29 -1.36 -8.33
C LYS A 213 -3.37 -0.19 -8.06
N ILE A 214 -2.90 -0.09 -6.83
CA ILE A 214 -1.79 0.81 -6.49
C ILE A 214 -0.62 0.32 -7.32
N GLU A 215 -0.29 1.07 -8.37
CA GLU A 215 0.84 0.72 -9.22
C GLU A 215 2.10 0.65 -8.39
N VAL A 216 2.90 -0.40 -8.63
CA VAL A 216 4.29 -0.43 -8.21
C VAL A 216 4.95 0.83 -8.76
N LEU A 217 5.67 1.59 -7.92
CA LEU A 217 6.28 2.86 -8.34
C LEU A 217 7.07 2.67 -9.65
N ASP A 218 7.07 3.69 -10.51
CA ASP A 218 7.71 3.61 -11.83
C ASP A 218 9.20 3.23 -11.74
N GLU A 219 9.89 3.63 -10.66
CA GLU A 219 11.26 3.20 -10.35
C GLU A 219 11.38 1.68 -10.15
N CYS A 220 10.41 1.05 -9.51
CA CYS A 220 10.37 -0.40 -9.33
C CYS A 220 10.02 -1.13 -10.63
N LYS A 221 9.09 -0.58 -11.43
CA LYS A 221 8.74 -1.14 -12.74
C LYS A 221 9.91 -1.05 -13.73
N ALA A 222 10.62 0.08 -13.77
CA ALA A 222 11.80 0.25 -14.60
C ALA A 222 12.89 -0.79 -14.26
N LEU A 223 12.98 -1.20 -13.00
CA LEU A 223 13.92 -2.23 -12.55
C LEU A 223 13.36 -3.67 -12.70
N GLY A 224 12.09 -3.83 -13.08
CA GLY A 224 11.43 -5.14 -13.17
C GLY A 224 11.15 -5.78 -11.81
N TYR A 225 10.98 -4.98 -10.75
CA TYR A 225 10.84 -5.45 -9.37
C TYR A 225 9.37 -5.49 -8.93
N GLU A 226 8.95 -6.62 -8.35
CA GLU A 226 7.59 -6.89 -7.88
C GLU A 226 7.46 -6.87 -6.34
N CYS A 227 8.59 -6.84 -5.63
CA CYS A 227 8.60 -6.86 -4.16
C CYS A 227 9.88 -6.31 -3.55
N GLY A 228 9.83 -6.04 -2.24
CA GLY A 228 11.01 -5.63 -1.47
C GLY A 228 11.17 -4.11 -1.41
N LYS A 229 12.35 -3.65 -1.01
CA LYS A 229 12.65 -2.23 -0.86
C LYS A 229 13.85 -1.84 -1.70
N ILE A 230 13.69 -0.82 -2.53
CA ILE A 230 14.79 -0.16 -3.24
C ILE A 230 15.14 1.15 -2.53
N THR A 231 16.31 1.69 -2.85
CA THR A 231 16.65 3.08 -2.50
C THR A 231 16.37 3.91 -3.73
N SER A 232 15.46 4.88 -3.64
CA SER A 232 15.13 5.78 -4.75
C SER A 232 16.39 6.51 -5.20
N LEU A 233 16.61 6.53 -6.52
CA LEU A 233 17.68 7.31 -7.15
C LEU A 233 17.37 8.82 -7.14
N CYS A 234 16.13 9.20 -6.82
CA CYS A 234 15.67 10.58 -6.82
C CYS A 234 15.93 11.32 -5.51
N ASP A 235 15.71 10.67 -4.36
CA ASP A 235 15.87 11.32 -3.04
C ASP A 235 16.64 10.48 -2.00
N GLY A 236 17.20 9.34 -2.41
CA GLY A 236 17.97 8.45 -1.55
C GLY A 236 17.14 7.75 -0.47
N LYS A 237 15.81 7.85 -0.49
CA LYS A 237 14.95 7.20 0.52
C LYS A 237 14.59 5.79 0.12
N LYS A 238 14.27 4.97 1.13
CA LYS A 238 13.79 3.61 0.90
C LYS A 238 12.35 3.62 0.41
N VAL A 239 12.12 3.07 -0.78
CA VAL A 239 10.79 2.90 -1.39
C VAL A 239 10.45 1.42 -1.44
N SER A 240 9.19 1.07 -1.18
CA SER A 240 8.75 -0.32 -1.19
C SER A 240 8.16 -0.66 -2.56
N CYS A 241 8.71 -1.64 -3.25
CA CYS A 241 8.22 -2.18 -4.52
C CYS A 241 7.08 -3.22 -4.33
N GLY A 242 6.36 -3.15 -3.21
CA GLY A 242 5.31 -4.12 -2.86
C GLY A 242 5.76 -5.27 -1.95
N THR A 243 4.80 -6.15 -1.65
CA THR A 243 4.96 -7.36 -0.82
C THR A 243 4.40 -8.57 -1.54
N CYS A 244 5.02 -9.73 -1.38
CA CYS A 244 4.58 -10.92 -2.11
C CYS A 244 3.23 -11.50 -1.64
N PRO A 245 2.44 -12.09 -2.55
CA PRO A 245 1.21 -12.80 -2.24
C PRO A 245 1.44 -13.92 -1.21
N LYS A 246 0.37 -14.25 -0.46
CA LYS A 246 0.43 -15.26 0.61
C LYS A 246 0.96 -16.60 0.08
N GLY A 247 2.05 -17.10 0.69
CA GLY A 247 2.70 -18.35 0.30
C GLY A 247 3.88 -18.18 -0.66
N THR A 248 4.28 -16.94 -0.96
CA THR A 248 5.50 -16.62 -1.72
C THR A 248 6.39 -15.66 -0.94
N VAL A 249 7.69 -15.67 -1.23
CA VAL A 249 8.72 -14.82 -0.61
C VAL A 249 9.40 -13.98 -1.69
N CYS A 250 9.84 -12.79 -1.29
CA CYS A 250 10.59 -11.90 -2.17
C CYS A 250 12.03 -12.41 -2.30
N ASN A 251 12.46 -12.76 -3.51
CA ASN A 251 13.81 -13.24 -3.76
C ASN A 251 14.81 -12.07 -3.89
N SER A 252 16.10 -12.38 -4.02
CA SER A 252 17.17 -11.38 -4.15
C SER A 252 17.08 -10.53 -5.42
N ASN A 253 16.33 -10.99 -6.42
CA ASN A 253 16.07 -10.27 -7.66
C ASN A 253 14.77 -9.47 -7.57
N HIS A 254 14.22 -9.29 -6.36
CA HIS A 254 13.01 -8.52 -6.11
C HIS A 254 11.75 -9.04 -6.84
N LEU A 255 11.72 -10.35 -7.12
CA LEU A 255 10.57 -11.06 -7.69
C LEU A 255 9.93 -12.00 -6.66
N CYS A 256 8.63 -12.23 -6.77
CA CYS A 256 7.91 -13.12 -5.86
C CYS A 256 8.00 -14.59 -6.33
N GLY A 257 8.44 -15.48 -5.44
CA GLY A 257 8.55 -16.91 -5.73
C GLY A 257 8.17 -17.80 -4.54
N PRO A 258 7.99 -19.12 -4.74
CA PRO A 258 7.71 -20.06 -3.66
C PRO A 258 8.81 -20.03 -2.57
N PRO A 259 8.48 -20.35 -1.30
CA PRO A 259 9.45 -20.33 -0.21
C PRO A 259 10.59 -21.28 -0.53
N CYS A 260 11.79 -20.73 -0.50
CA CYS A 260 13.00 -21.45 -0.85
C CYS A 260 13.21 -22.64 0.11
N GLN A 261 13.44 -23.84 -0.46
CA GLN A 261 13.80 -25.04 0.29
C GLN A 261 15.33 -25.11 0.36
N PRO A 262 15.95 -24.91 1.54
CA PRO A 262 17.40 -24.87 1.65
C PRO A 262 17.99 -26.25 1.37
N THR A 263 18.98 -26.29 0.49
CA THR A 263 19.80 -27.46 0.21
C THR A 263 20.47 -27.90 1.52
N THR A 264 20.51 -29.21 1.81
CA THR A 264 21.16 -29.74 3.02
C THR A 264 22.49 -30.41 2.70
N CYS A 265 23.36 -30.62 3.70
CA CYS A 265 24.60 -31.36 3.50
C CYS A 265 24.36 -32.80 3.03
N ALA A 266 23.21 -33.40 3.40
CA ALA A 266 22.83 -34.72 2.93
C ALA A 266 22.48 -34.74 1.43
N ASP A 267 21.96 -33.63 0.90
CA ASP A 267 21.62 -33.52 -0.52
C ASP A 267 22.85 -33.23 -1.38
N LEU A 268 23.83 -32.49 -0.84
CA LEU A 268 25.14 -32.28 -1.47
C LEU A 268 26.02 -33.53 -1.45
N ALA A 269 25.93 -34.34 -0.39
CA ALA A 269 26.65 -35.62 -0.31
C ALA A 269 26.20 -36.59 -1.43
N LYS A 270 24.91 -36.62 -1.77
CA LYS A 270 24.39 -37.39 -2.93
C LYS A 270 24.97 -36.92 -4.27
N GLN A 271 25.50 -35.70 -4.32
CA GLN A 271 26.13 -35.09 -5.49
C GLN A 271 27.67 -35.15 -5.43
N GLY A 272 28.24 -35.91 -4.47
CA GLY A 272 29.69 -36.08 -4.31
C GLY A 272 30.40 -34.91 -3.61
N LYS A 273 29.66 -34.02 -2.93
CA LYS A 273 30.20 -32.91 -2.13
C LYS A 273 30.02 -33.21 -0.65
N GLU A 274 31.07 -33.71 -0.01
CA GLU A 274 31.04 -34.22 1.37
C GLU A 274 31.38 -33.15 2.42
N CYS A 275 32.09 -32.11 2.01
CA CYS A 275 32.56 -31.03 2.88
C CYS A 275 32.74 -29.73 2.11
N GLY A 276 32.80 -28.61 2.83
CA GLY A 276 32.99 -27.27 2.25
C GLY A 276 31.86 -26.30 2.62
N SER A 277 31.97 -25.07 2.15
CA SER A 277 30.95 -24.04 2.33
C SER A 277 30.21 -23.82 1.02
N PHE A 278 28.90 -23.99 1.05
CA PHE A 278 28.01 -23.87 -0.09
C PHE A 278 26.90 -22.86 0.22
N SER A 279 26.36 -22.24 -0.81
CA SER A 279 25.05 -21.60 -0.65
C SER A 279 24.01 -22.70 -0.46
N ASP A 280 23.09 -22.51 0.47
CA ASP A 280 21.91 -23.39 0.58
C ASP A 280 20.88 -23.15 -0.54
N GLY A 281 21.14 -22.22 -1.47
CA GLY A 281 20.21 -21.80 -2.53
C GLY A 281 19.17 -20.80 -2.06
N CYS A 282 19.17 -20.41 -0.78
CA CYS A 282 18.18 -19.59 -0.10
C CYS A 282 18.79 -18.40 0.65
N ASN A 283 19.95 -17.91 0.19
CA ASN A 283 20.74 -16.85 0.83
C ASN A 283 21.27 -17.19 2.25
N GLY A 284 21.27 -18.47 2.62
CA GLY A 284 22.00 -19.00 3.77
C GLY A 284 23.33 -19.65 3.35
N GLN A 285 24.28 -19.68 4.28
CA GLN A 285 25.56 -20.36 4.10
C GLN A 285 25.50 -21.72 4.79
N LEU A 286 25.53 -22.80 4.00
CA LEU A 286 25.61 -24.17 4.48
C LEU A 286 27.07 -24.59 4.56
N THR A 287 27.57 -24.90 5.76
CA THR A 287 28.93 -25.45 5.93
C THR A 287 28.86 -26.92 6.30
N CYS A 288 29.34 -27.77 5.41
CA CYS A 288 29.42 -29.21 5.59
C CYS A 288 30.83 -29.59 6.06
N LYS A 289 30.89 -30.40 7.12
CA LYS A 289 32.17 -30.89 7.68
C LYS A 289 32.31 -32.37 7.40
N CYS A 290 33.56 -32.81 7.24
CA CYS A 290 33.88 -34.22 7.16
C CYS A 290 33.40 -34.96 8.40
N SER A 291 32.87 -36.17 8.18
CA SER A 291 32.34 -37.00 9.26
C SER A 291 33.45 -37.60 10.13
N ASP A 292 34.67 -37.73 9.58
CA ASP A 292 35.89 -38.08 10.31
C ASP A 292 36.64 -36.82 10.78
N LYS A 293 37.17 -36.86 12.00
CA LYS A 293 37.83 -35.72 12.66
C LYS A 293 39.23 -35.47 12.11
N ASP A 294 39.87 -36.50 11.56
CA ASP A 294 41.21 -36.44 10.98
C ASP A 294 41.18 -36.27 9.45
N ALA A 295 39.99 -36.20 8.85
CA ALA A 295 39.81 -35.93 7.44
C ALA A 295 39.82 -34.43 7.13
N ILE A 296 40.59 -34.05 6.10
CA ILE A 296 40.68 -32.70 5.59
C ILE A 296 39.79 -32.57 4.36
N CYS A 297 39.07 -31.45 4.26
CA CYS A 297 38.27 -31.15 3.10
C CYS A 297 39.16 -30.71 1.92
N GLN A 298 39.11 -31.48 0.83
CA GLN A 298 39.89 -31.19 -0.37
C GLN A 298 39.23 -30.10 -1.23
N PRO A 299 39.98 -29.42 -2.12
CA PRO A 299 39.43 -28.38 -3.01
C PRO A 299 38.30 -28.87 -3.94
N ASN A 300 38.27 -30.17 -4.23
CA ASN A 300 37.19 -30.82 -4.99
C ASN A 300 35.96 -31.13 -4.12
N ASN A 301 35.93 -30.74 -2.84
CA ASN A 301 34.85 -30.93 -1.88
C ASN A 301 34.64 -32.37 -1.37
N THR A 302 35.67 -33.22 -1.47
CA THR A 302 35.67 -34.56 -0.87
C THR A 302 36.51 -34.61 0.39
N CYS A 303 36.19 -35.49 1.32
CA CYS A 303 36.96 -35.68 2.54
C CYS A 303 38.11 -36.66 2.31
N CYS A 304 39.33 -36.29 2.72
CA CYS A 304 40.50 -37.17 2.62
C CYS A 304 41.27 -37.23 3.94
N VAL A 305 41.67 -38.44 4.34
CA VAL A 305 42.55 -38.69 5.49
C VAL A 305 43.97 -38.91 4.97
N ASN A 306 44.93 -38.08 5.39
CA ASN A 306 46.33 -38.23 4.97
C ASN A 306 46.97 -39.41 5.71
N THR A 307 47.48 -40.38 4.97
CA THR A 307 48.10 -41.59 5.52
C THR A 307 49.63 -41.60 5.35
N ALA A 308 50.22 -40.53 4.82
CA ALA A 308 51.67 -40.39 4.67
C ALA A 308 52.36 -40.06 6.01
N ALA A 309 53.31 -40.91 6.42
CA ALA A 309 54.12 -40.69 7.62
C ALA A 309 55.62 -40.73 7.30
N CYS A 310 56.38 -39.76 7.83
CA CYS A 310 57.84 -39.73 7.70
C CYS A 310 58.50 -40.83 8.57
N PRO A 311 59.51 -41.54 8.06
CA PRO A 311 60.28 -42.51 8.85
C PRO A 311 61.01 -41.83 10.02
N THR A 312 60.90 -42.41 11.21
CA THR A 312 61.52 -41.88 12.45
C THR A 312 63.05 -41.71 12.30
N GLY A 313 63.55 -40.51 12.58
CA GLY A 313 64.99 -40.21 12.62
C GLY A 313 65.67 -39.93 11.27
N LYS A 314 64.89 -39.74 10.19
CA LYS A 314 65.38 -39.40 8.85
C LYS A 314 64.91 -38.00 8.44
N CYS A 315 65.79 -37.23 7.81
CA CYS A 315 65.47 -35.90 7.29
C CYS A 315 66.13 -35.62 5.93
N ASN A 316 65.73 -34.54 5.25
CA ASN A 316 66.08 -34.26 3.84
C ASN A 316 65.66 -35.39 2.87
N MET A 317 64.49 -35.97 3.15
CA MET A 317 63.75 -36.81 2.22
C MET A 317 62.30 -36.32 2.16
N THR A 318 61.53 -36.87 1.24
CA THR A 318 60.15 -36.45 1.01
C THR A 318 59.22 -37.64 1.02
N VAL A 319 58.12 -37.52 1.75
CA VAL A 319 56.95 -38.37 1.57
C VAL A 319 55.91 -37.58 0.77
N THR A 320 54.99 -38.27 0.11
CA THR A 320 53.95 -37.60 -0.68
C THR A 320 52.67 -37.63 0.14
N ASP A 321 52.10 -36.46 0.42
CA ASP A 321 50.80 -36.34 1.06
C ASP A 321 49.76 -37.09 0.20
N THR A 322 49.09 -38.10 0.79
CA THR A 322 48.18 -38.96 0.03
C THR A 322 46.89 -38.25 -0.39
N CYS A 323 46.63 -37.06 0.13
CA CYS A 323 45.42 -36.28 -0.14
C CYS A 323 45.67 -35.13 -1.12
N THR A 324 46.78 -34.41 -0.98
CA THR A 324 47.07 -33.22 -1.80
C THR A 324 48.08 -33.50 -2.92
N GLY A 325 48.75 -34.65 -2.90
CA GLY A 325 49.86 -34.98 -3.81
C GLY A 325 51.09 -34.10 -3.61
N GLN A 326 51.06 -33.19 -2.62
CA GLN A 326 52.18 -32.32 -2.34
C GLN A 326 53.30 -33.07 -1.63
N THR A 327 54.50 -32.62 -1.94
CA THR A 327 55.73 -33.19 -1.41
C THR A 327 55.92 -32.70 0.03
N VAL A 328 55.75 -33.58 1.02
CA VAL A 328 56.00 -33.28 2.43
C VAL A 328 57.45 -33.60 2.73
N LYS A 329 58.24 -32.55 2.99
CA LYS A 329 59.64 -32.71 3.38
C LYS A 329 59.72 -33.21 4.82
N CYS A 330 60.39 -34.34 5.01
CA CYS A 330 60.70 -34.86 6.33
C CYS A 330 61.85 -34.05 6.92
N GLU A 331 61.57 -33.34 8.01
CA GLU A 331 62.52 -32.52 8.74
C GLU A 331 62.81 -33.14 10.11
N CYS A 332 63.98 -32.84 10.66
CA CYS A 332 64.36 -33.35 11.97
C CYS A 332 63.54 -32.61 13.05
N GLY A 333 63.30 -33.25 14.19
CA GLY A 333 62.55 -32.62 15.30
C GLY A 333 63.29 -31.42 15.90
N SER A 334 62.60 -30.66 16.74
CA SER A 334 63.15 -29.46 17.39
C SER A 334 64.45 -29.76 18.16
N GLY A 335 65.54 -29.05 17.83
CA GLY A 335 66.86 -29.21 18.45
C GLY A 335 67.83 -30.15 17.70
N GLN A 336 67.43 -30.65 16.53
CA GLN A 336 68.27 -31.47 15.66
C GLN A 336 68.48 -30.81 14.30
N TYR A 337 69.67 -30.95 13.72
CA TYR A 337 69.96 -30.54 12.34
C TYR A 337 70.09 -31.77 11.44
N CYS A 338 69.83 -31.58 10.15
CA CYS A 338 69.93 -32.65 9.17
C CYS A 338 71.36 -32.74 8.64
N GLU A 339 72.09 -33.79 9.01
CA GLU A 339 73.40 -34.02 8.44
C GLU A 339 73.24 -34.40 6.96
N THR A 340 73.70 -33.49 6.09
CA THR A 340 73.35 -33.52 4.66
C THR A 340 73.95 -34.74 3.94
N ALA A 341 75.07 -35.26 4.43
CA ALA A 341 75.74 -36.44 3.87
C ALA A 341 75.02 -37.75 4.21
N THR A 342 74.46 -37.87 5.41
CA THR A 342 73.92 -39.13 5.96
C THR A 342 72.38 -39.17 6.02
N LYS A 343 71.73 -38.01 5.81
CA LYS A 343 70.26 -37.82 5.86
C LYS A 343 69.64 -38.27 7.19
N THR A 344 70.40 -38.13 8.26
CA THR A 344 70.00 -38.46 9.64
C THR A 344 69.94 -37.21 10.50
N CYS A 345 69.02 -37.19 11.46
CA CYS A 345 68.90 -36.13 12.45
C CYS A 345 70.08 -36.22 13.44
N GLN A 346 70.91 -35.18 13.53
CA GLN A 346 71.98 -35.02 14.53
C GLN A 346 71.61 -33.94 15.55
N ALA A 347 72.13 -34.01 16.77
CA ALA A 347 71.91 -32.96 17.77
C ALA A 347 72.65 -31.65 17.36
N GLY A 348 71.96 -30.51 17.35
CA GLY A 348 72.56 -29.21 17.04
C GLY A 348 73.47 -28.69 18.16
N LYS A 349 74.45 -27.83 17.81
CA LYS A 349 75.25 -27.13 18.81
C LYS A 349 74.36 -26.23 19.66
N THR A 350 74.63 -26.20 20.94
CA THR A 350 73.91 -25.46 21.98
C THR A 350 74.78 -24.36 22.57
N CYS A 351 74.20 -23.50 23.40
CA CYS A 351 74.97 -22.45 24.09
C CYS A 351 76.09 -22.99 24.98
N ALA A 352 75.97 -24.23 25.47
CA ALA A 352 77.01 -24.88 26.24
C ALA A 352 78.29 -25.10 25.41
N ASP A 353 78.15 -25.39 24.12
CA ASP A 353 79.28 -25.60 23.20
C ASP A 353 80.07 -24.31 22.94
N TYR A 354 79.44 -23.15 23.15
CA TYR A 354 80.05 -21.82 23.02
C TYR A 354 80.44 -21.18 24.36
N GLN A 355 80.26 -21.90 25.47
CA GLN A 355 80.43 -21.37 26.83
C GLN A 355 79.63 -20.06 27.05
N ALA A 356 78.45 -19.96 26.41
CA ALA A 356 77.62 -18.78 26.40
C ALA A 356 76.31 -19.00 27.17
N GLY A 357 75.70 -17.92 27.68
CA GLY A 357 74.42 -17.96 28.40
C GLY A 357 74.49 -18.38 29.87
N GLY A 358 75.68 -18.61 30.42
CA GLY A 358 75.91 -18.82 31.86
C GLY A 358 76.04 -17.50 32.65
N THR A 359 76.05 -17.59 33.99
CA THR A 359 76.25 -16.43 34.88
C THR A 359 77.67 -15.88 34.70
N ASN A 360 77.80 -14.57 34.44
CA ASN A 360 79.07 -13.91 34.06
C ASN A 360 79.75 -14.50 32.82
N SER A 361 79.00 -15.21 31.97
CA SER A 361 79.50 -15.74 30.70
C SER A 361 79.23 -14.78 29.55
N LYS A 362 79.78 -15.11 28.39
CA LYS A 362 79.43 -14.48 27.12
C LYS A 362 77.96 -14.68 26.82
N CYS A 363 77.34 -13.71 26.16
CA CYS A 363 75.96 -13.81 25.70
C CYS A 363 75.77 -12.98 24.44
N ASN A 364 74.66 -13.25 23.76
CA ASN A 364 74.15 -12.38 22.72
C ASN A 364 72.65 -12.63 22.58
N ASP A 365 71.84 -11.59 22.73
CA ASP A 365 70.39 -11.66 22.62
C ASP A 365 69.91 -11.67 21.16
N HIS A 366 70.82 -11.45 20.21
CA HIS A 366 70.64 -11.60 18.76
C HIS A 366 71.14 -12.96 18.25
N GLN A 367 70.76 -13.30 17.01
CA GLN A 367 71.18 -14.52 16.32
C GLN A 367 72.66 -14.45 15.92
N TYR A 368 73.54 -14.67 16.88
CA TYR A 368 75.00 -14.53 16.72
C TYR A 368 75.72 -15.88 16.61
N TYR A 369 75.34 -16.87 17.42
CA TYR A 369 76.00 -18.19 17.49
C TYR A 369 75.47 -19.13 16.41
N ASP A 370 76.29 -20.03 15.86
CA ASP A 370 75.91 -20.92 14.77
C ASP A 370 75.57 -22.33 15.28
N HIS A 371 74.45 -22.91 14.85
CA HIS A 371 74.06 -24.27 15.23
C HIS A 371 74.97 -25.38 14.67
N GLY A 372 75.90 -25.04 13.79
CA GLY A 372 76.78 -25.94 13.06
C GLY A 372 76.33 -26.19 11.62
N ASP A 373 75.17 -25.67 11.22
CA ASP A 373 74.55 -25.82 9.90
C ASP A 373 74.41 -24.48 9.13
N GLY A 374 74.98 -23.39 9.66
CA GLY A 374 74.87 -22.05 9.08
C GLY A 374 73.69 -21.24 9.61
N THR A 375 72.78 -21.83 10.39
CA THR A 375 71.68 -21.11 11.02
C THR A 375 72.13 -20.52 12.36
N LYS A 376 71.82 -19.23 12.56
CA LYS A 376 72.25 -18.50 13.75
C LYS A 376 71.19 -18.47 14.85
N PHE A 377 71.61 -18.55 16.09
CA PHE A 377 70.77 -18.52 17.29
C PHE A 377 71.37 -17.65 18.40
N ALA A 378 70.50 -17.22 19.29
CA ALA A 378 70.85 -16.39 20.43
C ALA A 378 71.20 -17.26 21.63
N CYS A 379 72.26 -16.89 22.34
CA CYS A 379 72.58 -17.46 23.65
C CYS A 379 72.34 -16.43 24.71
N LYS A 380 71.08 -16.42 25.16
CA LYS A 380 70.60 -15.52 26.21
C LYS A 380 71.16 -15.95 27.56
N CYS A 381 71.32 -14.97 28.42
CA CYS A 381 71.71 -15.19 29.80
C CYS A 381 70.68 -16.03 30.55
N LYS A 382 71.16 -16.93 31.41
CA LYS A 382 70.31 -17.62 32.37
C LYS A 382 69.69 -16.59 33.32
N SER A 383 68.37 -16.54 33.35
CA SER A 383 67.61 -15.71 34.30
C SER A 383 68.13 -15.92 35.73
N PRO A 384 68.33 -14.85 36.53
CA PRO A 384 67.87 -13.47 36.33
C PRO A 384 68.89 -12.53 35.65
N ALA A 385 69.96 -13.06 35.07
CA ALA A 385 70.93 -12.23 34.35
C ALA A 385 70.36 -11.77 33.00
N VAL A 386 70.68 -10.55 32.59
CA VAL A 386 70.38 -9.96 31.28
C VAL A 386 71.69 -9.74 30.52
N CYS A 387 71.66 -9.90 29.19
CA CYS A 387 72.83 -9.62 28.37
C CYS A 387 72.99 -8.10 28.25
N ILE A 388 74.17 -7.59 28.59
CA ILE A 388 74.47 -6.16 28.46
C ILE A 388 75.63 -5.95 27.50
N ASN A 389 75.60 -4.82 26.80
CA ASN A 389 76.61 -4.39 25.83
C ASN A 389 76.82 -5.35 24.64
N ASP A 390 75.84 -6.18 24.31
CA ASP A 390 75.84 -6.96 23.07
C ASP A 390 75.32 -6.13 21.88
N SER A 391 75.58 -6.62 20.66
CA SER A 391 74.95 -6.13 19.43
C SER A 391 74.78 -7.27 18.45
N ALA A 392 74.17 -7.01 17.29
CA ALA A 392 74.02 -8.01 16.22
C ALA A 392 75.37 -8.61 15.73
N THR A 393 76.50 -7.94 16.01
CA THR A 393 77.84 -8.38 15.57
C THR A 393 78.85 -8.55 16.71
N THR A 394 78.47 -8.29 17.96
CA THR A 394 79.41 -8.37 19.11
C THR A 394 78.80 -9.12 20.28
N GLU A 395 79.59 -9.98 20.93
CA GLU A 395 79.20 -10.67 22.17
C GLU A 395 79.11 -9.66 23.33
N GLY A 396 78.04 -9.75 24.12
CA GLY A 396 77.89 -9.05 25.40
C GLY A 396 78.23 -9.93 26.58
N THR A 397 77.95 -9.43 27.78
CA THR A 397 78.21 -10.14 29.05
C THR A 397 76.95 -10.23 29.88
N CYS A 398 76.71 -11.38 30.50
CA CYS A 398 75.58 -11.57 31.40
C CYS A 398 75.75 -10.79 32.71
N CYS A 399 74.95 -9.73 32.91
CA CYS A 399 74.86 -8.99 34.17
C CYS A 399 73.61 -9.40 34.93
N THR A 400 73.77 -9.75 36.20
CA THR A 400 72.63 -9.98 37.09
C THR A 400 72.42 -8.74 37.94
N ASN A 401 71.25 -8.11 37.83
CA ASN A 401 70.93 -6.98 38.70
C ASN A 401 70.75 -7.50 40.14
N VAL A 402 71.70 -7.17 41.02
CA VAL A 402 71.68 -7.55 42.44
C VAL A 402 70.71 -6.70 43.28
N ASN A 403 70.20 -5.61 42.71
CA ASN A 403 69.26 -4.68 43.35
C ASN A 403 67.90 -4.75 42.65
N HIS A 404 66.99 -5.58 43.17
CA HIS A 404 65.62 -5.71 42.69
C HIS A 404 64.62 -5.37 43.81
N CYS A 405 63.41 -4.98 43.41
CA CYS A 405 62.30 -4.91 44.34
C CYS A 405 62.05 -6.30 44.94
N GLN A 406 62.00 -6.38 46.26
CA GLN A 406 61.75 -7.62 46.97
C GLN A 406 60.31 -8.05 46.67
N ALA A 407 60.15 -9.28 46.21
CA ALA A 407 58.84 -9.83 45.87
C ALA A 407 57.90 -9.72 47.09
N GLY A 408 56.72 -9.13 46.86
CA GLY A 408 55.72 -8.92 47.90
C GLY A 408 56.01 -7.77 48.86
N LYS A 409 57.03 -6.94 48.61
CA LYS A 409 57.28 -5.69 49.37
C LYS A 409 56.99 -4.46 48.52
N CYS A 410 56.55 -3.39 49.16
CA CYS A 410 56.09 -2.17 48.49
C CYS A 410 56.40 -0.90 49.29
N GLY A 411 56.32 0.25 48.62
CA GLY A 411 56.45 1.57 49.24
C GLY A 411 57.89 2.05 49.42
N TYR A 412 58.84 1.54 48.62
CA TYR A 412 60.25 1.96 48.66
C TYR A 412 60.89 1.95 47.26
N THR A 413 62.15 2.38 47.15
CA THR A 413 62.88 2.46 45.87
C THR A 413 64.23 1.73 45.93
N VAL A 414 64.70 1.21 44.79
CA VAL A 414 66.04 0.62 44.63
C VAL A 414 66.73 1.19 43.38
N LYS A 415 68.06 1.10 43.32
CA LYS A 415 68.85 1.49 42.14
C LYS A 415 69.31 0.28 41.35
N ASP A 416 69.04 0.26 40.06
CA ASP A 416 69.49 -0.79 39.14
C ASP A 416 71.02 -0.91 39.15
N SER A 417 71.55 -2.09 39.52
CA SER A 417 72.99 -2.31 39.65
C SER A 417 73.71 -2.56 38.31
N CYS A 418 72.98 -2.77 37.22
CA CYS A 418 73.53 -2.93 35.87
C CYS A 418 73.46 -1.62 35.05
N THR A 419 72.47 -0.74 35.29
CA THR A 419 72.22 0.49 34.49
C THR A 419 72.19 1.80 35.29
N GLY A 420 72.06 1.75 36.62
CA GLY A 420 72.03 2.93 37.51
C GLY A 420 70.67 3.64 37.64
N ALA A 421 69.61 3.16 36.96
CA ALA A 421 68.28 3.76 36.99
C ALA A 421 67.54 3.54 38.33
N THR A 422 66.71 4.51 38.76
CA THR A 422 65.85 4.37 39.94
C THR A 422 64.61 3.53 39.62
N ILE A 423 64.32 2.53 40.46
CA ILE A 423 63.16 1.63 40.35
C ILE A 423 62.23 1.88 41.55
N ASN A 424 60.97 2.23 41.29
CA ASN A 424 59.93 2.31 42.33
C ASN A 424 59.30 0.94 42.57
N CYS A 425 59.28 0.50 43.83
CA CYS A 425 58.74 -0.79 44.22
C CYS A 425 57.30 -0.63 44.72
N ASP A 426 56.36 -0.66 43.78
CA ASP A 426 54.91 -0.65 44.04
C ASP A 426 54.31 -2.05 43.86
N CYS A 427 53.09 -2.25 44.38
CA CYS A 427 52.39 -3.50 44.20
C CYS A 427 51.87 -3.68 42.76
N PRO A 428 51.93 -4.89 42.20
CA PRO A 428 51.37 -5.17 40.89
C PRO A 428 49.84 -5.01 40.89
N GLY A 429 49.26 -4.77 39.70
CA GLY A 429 47.83 -4.55 39.53
C GLY A 429 46.97 -5.66 40.16
N GLY A 430 45.93 -5.26 40.92
CA GLY A 430 45.07 -6.17 41.68
C GLY A 430 45.55 -6.44 43.12
N GLN A 431 46.62 -5.77 43.57
CA GLN A 431 47.12 -5.81 44.94
C GLN A 431 47.18 -4.40 45.53
N TYR A 432 47.20 -4.30 46.85
CA TYR A 432 47.40 -3.05 47.59
C TYR A 432 48.56 -3.20 48.58
N CYS A 433 49.20 -2.09 48.90
CA CYS A 433 50.31 -2.06 49.85
C CYS A 433 49.76 -1.95 51.27
N ASP A 434 50.02 -2.96 52.10
CA ASP A 434 49.66 -2.98 53.52
C ASP A 434 50.93 -3.13 54.37
N ASN A 435 51.31 -2.07 55.09
CA ASN A 435 52.53 -2.00 55.90
C ASN A 435 53.78 -2.57 55.18
N GLY A 436 54.01 -2.08 53.95
CA GLY A 436 55.17 -2.45 53.15
C GLY A 436 55.12 -3.87 52.57
N THR A 437 53.96 -4.54 52.62
CA THR A 437 53.74 -5.87 52.02
C THR A 437 52.55 -5.82 51.05
N CYS A 438 52.71 -6.39 49.85
CA CYS A 438 51.62 -6.44 48.89
C CYS A 438 50.62 -7.53 49.23
N LYS A 439 49.34 -7.16 49.31
CA LYS A 439 48.21 -8.07 49.52
C LYS A 439 47.25 -7.99 48.36
N ALA A 440 46.69 -9.13 47.94
CA ALA A 440 45.63 -9.15 46.93
C ALA A 440 44.42 -8.35 47.40
N LEU A 441 43.78 -7.63 46.47
CA LEU A 441 42.45 -7.07 46.73
C LEU A 441 41.48 -8.21 46.98
N ASN A 442 40.58 -8.01 47.94
CA ASN A 442 39.55 -9.00 48.17
C ASN A 442 38.55 -8.98 47.02
N THR A 443 38.07 -10.16 46.64
CA THR A 443 37.03 -10.33 45.63
C THR A 443 35.78 -10.94 46.26
N CYS A 444 34.64 -10.84 45.57
CA CYS A 444 33.38 -11.43 46.01
C CYS A 444 33.52 -12.93 46.33
N SER A 445 34.40 -13.63 45.62
CA SER A 445 34.66 -15.07 45.81
C SER A 445 35.24 -15.41 47.17
N ILE A 446 36.04 -14.52 47.79
CA ILE A 446 36.60 -14.75 49.14
C ILE A 446 35.49 -14.80 50.19
N TYR A 447 34.38 -14.11 49.92
CA TYR A 447 33.19 -14.08 50.77
C TYR A 447 32.13 -15.10 50.33
N GLY A 448 32.45 -15.99 49.37
CA GLY A 448 31.51 -16.95 48.79
C GLY A 448 30.42 -16.33 47.93
N ALA A 449 30.47 -15.03 47.63
CA ALA A 449 29.43 -14.28 46.91
C ALA A 449 29.62 -14.38 45.39
N ASN A 450 29.61 -15.59 44.84
CA ASN A 450 29.88 -15.83 43.41
C ASN A 450 28.66 -15.64 42.51
N GLY A 451 27.50 -15.27 43.06
CA GLY A 451 26.28 -14.93 42.32
C GLY A 451 25.45 -16.14 41.85
N GLY A 452 25.82 -17.37 42.22
CA GLY A 452 25.09 -18.59 41.95
C GLY A 452 23.97 -18.87 42.96
N ALA A 453 23.15 -19.90 42.70
CA ALA A 453 22.04 -20.27 43.58
C ALA A 453 22.54 -20.61 44.99
N GLY A 454 22.00 -19.94 46.01
CA GLY A 454 22.40 -20.15 47.41
C GLY A 454 23.62 -19.34 47.86
N ASP A 455 24.29 -18.62 46.96
CA ASP A 455 25.41 -17.76 47.33
C ASP A 455 24.94 -16.50 48.06
N PRO A 456 25.70 -15.98 49.03
CA PRO A 456 25.45 -14.66 49.60
C PRO A 456 25.59 -13.56 48.53
N CYS A 457 24.82 -12.49 48.65
CA CYS A 457 24.79 -11.40 47.66
C CYS A 457 24.44 -10.04 48.29
N SER A 458 24.76 -8.95 47.58
CA SER A 458 24.33 -7.59 47.92
C SER A 458 24.07 -6.79 46.65
N ASN A 459 23.11 -5.86 46.71
CA ASN A 459 22.77 -4.97 45.60
C ASN A 459 23.47 -3.59 45.71
N GLY A 460 24.47 -3.48 46.59
CA GLY A 460 25.30 -2.29 46.82
C GLY A 460 26.51 -2.60 47.71
N PRO A 461 27.36 -1.60 48.02
CA PRO A 461 28.60 -1.81 48.76
C PRO A 461 28.31 -2.37 50.16
N ASN A 462 28.82 -3.57 50.46
CA ASN A 462 28.53 -4.28 51.70
C ASN A 462 29.68 -4.08 52.72
N PRO A 463 29.42 -3.48 53.89
CA PRO A 463 30.42 -3.28 54.93
C PRO A 463 31.09 -4.57 55.43
N SER A 464 30.41 -5.72 55.29
CA SER A 464 30.96 -7.03 55.64
C SER A 464 31.98 -7.54 54.62
N TRP A 465 32.10 -6.91 53.45
CA TRP A 465 32.97 -7.32 52.34
C TRP A 465 33.97 -6.21 51.96
N PRO A 466 34.95 -5.91 52.82
CA PRO A 466 35.98 -4.92 52.52
C PRO A 466 36.89 -5.37 51.37
N SER A 467 37.11 -4.49 50.40
CA SER A 467 37.99 -4.74 49.24
C SER A 467 39.49 -4.74 49.56
N GLY A 468 39.87 -4.27 50.76
CA GLY A 468 41.26 -4.21 51.23
C GLY A 468 41.94 -2.84 51.07
N ASN A 469 41.48 -1.98 50.16
CA ASN A 469 42.04 -0.64 49.90
C ASN A 469 41.15 0.51 50.41
N GLY A 470 40.33 0.27 51.43
CA GLY A 470 39.40 1.26 52.00
C GLY A 470 38.01 1.34 51.37
N GLY A 471 37.71 0.53 50.33
CA GLY A 471 36.37 0.40 49.76
C GLY A 471 35.62 -0.88 50.16
N PHE A 472 34.34 -0.99 49.80
CA PHE A 472 33.49 -2.18 50.00
C PHE A 472 33.04 -2.78 48.65
N LEU A 473 32.96 -4.11 48.58
CA LEU A 473 32.53 -4.82 47.37
C LEU A 473 31.00 -4.81 47.22
N THR A 474 30.54 -4.75 45.97
CA THR A 474 29.15 -5.04 45.57
C THR A 474 29.14 -6.36 44.82
N CYS A 475 28.40 -7.35 45.32
CA CYS A 475 28.39 -8.70 44.76
C CYS A 475 26.95 -9.10 44.39
N PRO A 476 26.46 -8.73 43.20
CA PRO A 476 25.10 -9.04 42.76
C PRO A 476 24.97 -10.48 42.29
N CYS A 477 23.75 -10.99 42.23
CA CYS A 477 23.46 -12.30 41.66
C CYS A 477 23.59 -12.30 40.14
N HIS A 478 23.87 -13.46 39.55
CA HIS A 478 23.83 -13.66 38.11
C HIS A 478 22.40 -13.52 37.54
N SER A 479 22.30 -13.29 36.23
CA SER A 479 21.03 -13.20 35.52
C SER A 479 20.14 -14.43 35.75
N GLY A 480 18.92 -14.22 36.25
CA GLY A 480 17.97 -15.29 36.61
C GLY A 480 17.81 -15.53 38.11
N TYR A 481 18.68 -14.91 38.93
CA TYR A 481 18.63 -14.96 40.39
C TYR A 481 18.32 -13.58 40.97
N ALA A 482 17.55 -13.53 42.05
CA ALA A 482 17.31 -12.32 42.83
C ALA A 482 18.01 -12.43 44.18
N CYS A 483 18.58 -11.32 44.65
CA CYS A 483 19.19 -11.27 45.98
C CYS A 483 18.12 -11.04 47.05
N LEU A 484 17.80 -12.07 47.82
CA LEU A 484 16.68 -12.07 48.78
C LEU A 484 17.16 -12.34 50.22
N LYS A 485 16.50 -11.72 51.19
CA LYS A 485 16.61 -12.08 52.62
C LYS A 485 15.21 -12.33 53.14
N ASN A 486 14.96 -13.54 53.66
CA ASN A 486 13.63 -13.97 54.10
C ASN A 486 12.54 -13.78 53.01
N GLY A 487 12.89 -14.06 51.76
CA GLY A 487 11.99 -13.92 50.60
C GLY A 487 11.81 -12.49 50.08
N VAL A 488 12.39 -11.47 50.73
CA VAL A 488 12.26 -10.06 50.32
C VAL A 488 13.53 -9.59 49.60
N PRO A 489 13.43 -8.87 48.47
CA PRO A 489 14.59 -8.26 47.81
C PRO A 489 15.37 -7.34 48.74
N VAL A 490 16.67 -7.57 48.89
CA VAL A 490 17.53 -6.69 49.67
C VAL A 490 17.90 -5.44 48.86
N THR A 491 17.99 -4.28 49.52
CA THR A 491 18.42 -3.01 48.91
C THR A 491 19.76 -2.56 49.52
N GLY A 492 20.61 -1.96 48.67
CA GLY A 492 21.93 -1.47 49.08
C GLY A 492 22.89 -2.57 49.57
N GLY A 493 23.71 -2.23 50.58
CA GLY A 493 24.76 -3.11 51.12
C GLY A 493 24.28 -4.26 52.02
N THR A 494 22.97 -4.48 52.15
CA THR A 494 22.43 -5.55 53.01
C THR A 494 22.70 -6.92 52.39
N GLN A 495 23.26 -7.84 53.18
CA GLN A 495 23.53 -9.21 52.73
C GLN A 495 22.24 -10.03 52.59
N GLY A 496 21.99 -10.58 51.40
CA GLY A 496 20.96 -11.55 51.06
C GLY A 496 21.55 -12.86 50.51
N ILE A 497 20.72 -13.67 49.87
CA ILE A 497 21.06 -14.95 49.22
C ILE A 497 20.47 -14.94 47.81
N CYS A 498 21.21 -15.46 46.82
CA CYS A 498 20.74 -15.57 45.45
C CYS A 498 19.72 -16.71 45.28
N VAL A 499 18.49 -16.36 44.93
CA VAL A 499 17.37 -17.30 44.75
C VAL A 499 16.89 -17.29 43.30
N LEU A 500 16.74 -18.48 42.72
CA LEU A 500 16.28 -18.66 41.33
C LEU A 500 14.87 -18.09 41.17
N GLN A 501 14.66 -17.28 40.14
CA GLN A 501 13.34 -16.74 39.80
C GLN A 501 12.67 -17.66 38.77
N ASN A 502 11.59 -18.33 39.17
CA ASN A 502 10.81 -19.15 38.25
C ASN A 502 10.09 -18.26 37.23
N THR A 503 9.86 -18.81 36.04
CA THR A 503 9.09 -18.16 34.97
C THR A 503 7.89 -19.02 34.60
N CYS A 504 6.96 -18.48 33.81
CA CYS A 504 5.85 -19.28 33.31
C CYS A 504 6.30 -20.47 32.47
N SER A 505 7.47 -20.38 31.82
CA SER A 505 8.08 -21.50 31.10
C SER A 505 8.49 -22.64 32.03
N THR A 506 8.92 -22.33 33.25
CA THR A 506 9.26 -23.34 34.28
C THR A 506 8.07 -24.26 34.58
N TYR A 507 6.85 -23.78 34.37
CA TYR A 507 5.60 -24.51 34.66
C TYR A 507 4.88 -25.02 33.41
N ASN A 508 5.53 -25.02 32.24
CA ASN A 508 4.88 -25.30 30.94
C ASN A 508 3.61 -24.45 30.73
N ALA A 509 3.63 -23.19 31.19
CA ALA A 509 2.51 -22.25 31.16
C ALA A 509 2.82 -21.04 30.25
N THR A 510 3.37 -21.30 29.05
CA THR A 510 3.82 -20.25 28.13
C THR A 510 2.69 -19.58 27.34
N GLY A 511 1.50 -20.18 27.41
CA GLY A 511 0.25 -19.69 26.82
C GLY A 511 -0.11 -20.36 25.49
N LYS A 512 0.48 -21.52 25.18
CA LYS A 512 0.13 -22.33 24.00
C LYS A 512 -1.11 -23.20 24.26
N LEU A 513 -1.69 -23.76 23.20
CA LEU A 513 -2.85 -24.65 23.30
C LEU A 513 -2.51 -25.89 24.14
N GLY A 514 -3.39 -26.24 25.09
CA GLY A 514 -3.22 -27.41 25.95
C GLY A 514 -2.32 -27.19 27.18
N GLU A 515 -1.62 -26.06 27.26
CA GLU A 515 -0.79 -25.70 28.42
C GLU A 515 -1.62 -25.20 29.61
N THR A 516 -1.10 -25.40 30.82
CA THR A 516 -1.69 -24.84 32.05
C THR A 516 -1.60 -23.32 32.03
N CYS A 517 -2.57 -22.64 32.64
CA CYS A 517 -2.64 -21.19 32.66
C CYS A 517 -3.31 -20.66 33.93
N SER A 518 -3.18 -19.35 34.17
CA SER A 518 -3.97 -18.61 35.16
C SER A 518 -4.18 -17.16 34.71
N ASN A 519 -5.34 -16.59 35.05
CA ASN A 519 -5.68 -15.21 34.70
C ASN A 519 -5.19 -14.19 35.76
N GLY A 520 -4.67 -14.66 36.90
CA GLY A 520 -4.16 -13.88 38.03
C GLY A 520 -2.86 -14.48 38.59
N PRO A 521 -2.25 -13.85 39.61
CA PRO A 521 -1.13 -14.44 40.35
C PRO A 521 -1.57 -15.76 40.99
N SER A 522 -0.97 -16.88 40.60
CA SER A 522 -1.38 -18.20 41.06
C SER A 522 -0.38 -18.84 42.03
N PRO A 523 -0.83 -19.40 43.17
CA PRO A 523 0.02 -20.22 44.04
C PRO A 523 0.61 -21.45 43.36
N ALA A 524 0.04 -21.89 42.23
CA ALA A 524 0.60 -22.96 41.41
C ALA A 524 1.82 -22.53 40.60
N PHE A 525 2.07 -21.22 40.47
CA PHE A 525 3.21 -20.64 39.75
C PHE A 525 4.05 -19.72 40.65
N PRO A 526 4.65 -20.23 41.74
CA PRO A 526 5.42 -19.41 42.66
C PRO A 526 6.70 -18.88 41.99
N ARG A 527 6.93 -17.58 42.04
CA ARG A 527 8.11 -16.97 41.41
C ARG A 527 9.40 -17.23 42.19
N GLY A 528 9.30 -17.55 43.49
CA GLY A 528 10.45 -17.81 44.38
C GLY A 528 10.86 -16.61 45.24
N ASP A 529 10.25 -15.44 45.02
CA ASP A 529 10.43 -14.19 45.80
C ASP A 529 9.23 -13.90 46.73
N GLY A 530 8.45 -14.92 47.08
CA GLY A 530 7.20 -14.76 47.83
C GLY A 530 6.03 -14.22 46.99
N THR A 531 6.23 -13.90 45.70
CA THR A 531 5.16 -13.53 44.77
C THR A 531 4.79 -14.69 43.84
N ASN A 532 3.63 -14.56 43.18
CA ASN A 532 3.09 -15.55 42.27
C ASN A 532 3.03 -15.00 40.83
N LEU A 533 3.34 -15.85 39.86
CA LEU A 533 3.26 -15.52 38.44
C LEU A 533 1.82 -15.56 37.93
N ARG A 534 1.56 -14.71 36.94
CA ARG A 534 0.34 -14.71 36.13
C ARG A 534 0.69 -15.23 34.73
N CYS A 535 0.32 -16.47 34.44
CA CYS A 535 0.67 -17.14 33.18
C CYS A 535 -0.55 -17.22 32.24
N LYS A 536 -0.73 -16.18 31.41
CA LYS A 536 -1.88 -16.02 30.52
C LYS A 536 -1.72 -16.76 29.19
N CYS A 537 -2.84 -17.22 28.64
CA CYS A 537 -2.92 -17.74 27.29
C CYS A 537 -2.62 -16.65 26.24
N LYS A 538 -1.98 -17.05 25.13
CA LYS A 538 -1.61 -16.17 24.02
C LYS A 538 -2.40 -16.51 22.76
N GLY A 539 -2.49 -15.59 21.80
CA GLY A 539 -3.05 -15.83 20.46
C GLY A 539 -4.56 -16.10 20.44
N GLY A 540 -5.37 -15.29 21.15
CA GLY A 540 -6.84 -15.41 21.15
C GLY A 540 -7.41 -16.57 21.96
N ARG A 541 -6.55 -17.34 22.64
CA ARG A 541 -6.93 -18.45 23.53
C ARG A 541 -7.35 -17.92 24.90
N VAL A 542 -8.16 -18.70 25.60
CA VAL A 542 -8.67 -18.37 26.94
C VAL A 542 -8.30 -19.46 27.93
N CYS A 543 -8.10 -19.07 29.19
CA CYS A 543 -7.82 -20.00 30.26
C CYS A 543 -9.13 -20.57 30.81
N ALA A 544 -9.37 -21.86 30.63
CA ALA A 544 -10.61 -22.51 31.02
C ALA A 544 -10.36 -23.84 31.74
N LYS A 545 -11.25 -24.21 32.66
CA LYS A 545 -11.25 -25.51 33.35
C LYS A 545 -12.67 -26.06 33.29
N ASN A 546 -12.82 -27.32 32.87
CA ASN A 546 -14.12 -27.97 32.71
C ASN A 546 -15.13 -27.14 31.88
N GLY A 547 -14.64 -26.47 30.83
CA GLY A 547 -15.49 -25.65 29.97
C GLY A 547 -16.00 -24.36 30.59
N ALA A 548 -15.42 -23.86 31.69
CA ALA A 548 -15.70 -22.54 32.25
C ALA A 548 -14.43 -21.68 32.31
N LEU A 549 -14.57 -20.36 32.15
CA LEU A 549 -13.45 -19.43 32.29
C LEU A 549 -12.94 -19.44 33.73
N VAL A 550 -11.63 -19.58 33.88
CA VAL A 550 -10.97 -19.50 35.18
C VAL A 550 -10.78 -18.03 35.55
N THR A 551 -11.10 -17.63 36.78
CA THR A 551 -10.94 -16.25 37.27
C THR A 551 -9.84 -16.17 38.33
N GLY A 552 -9.18 -15.02 38.44
CA GLY A 552 -8.15 -14.83 39.47
C GLY A 552 -6.98 -15.81 39.35
N GLY A 553 -6.45 -16.24 40.51
CA GLY A 553 -5.26 -17.08 40.63
C GLY A 553 -5.49 -18.58 40.44
N ASP A 554 -6.71 -19.02 40.13
CA ASP A 554 -6.99 -20.43 39.84
C ASP A 554 -6.30 -20.87 38.54
N THR A 555 -6.06 -22.17 38.41
CA THR A 555 -5.44 -22.76 37.22
C THR A 555 -6.46 -23.37 36.25
N GLY A 556 -6.17 -23.27 34.96
CA GLY A 556 -6.91 -23.93 33.89
C GLY A 556 -6.00 -24.35 32.75
N THR A 557 -6.59 -24.63 31.60
CA THR A 557 -5.89 -24.99 30.37
C THR A 557 -6.21 -23.98 29.27
N CYS A 558 -5.21 -23.62 28.48
CA CYS A 558 -5.41 -22.75 27.33
C CYS A 558 -6.16 -23.48 26.22
N ILE A 559 -7.36 -23.02 25.92
CA ILE A 559 -8.22 -23.55 24.85
C ILE A 559 -8.61 -22.46 23.86
N TYR A 560 -8.98 -22.86 22.65
CA TYR A 560 -9.67 -21.96 21.72
C TYR A 560 -11.11 -21.73 22.16
N LYS A 561 -11.62 -20.52 21.95
CA LYS A 561 -13.05 -20.25 22.05
C LYS A 561 -13.70 -20.70 20.75
N ASN A 562 -14.76 -21.49 20.83
CA ASN A 562 -15.50 -21.87 19.63
C ASN A 562 -16.15 -20.64 19.01
N THR A 563 -16.23 -20.63 17.68
CA THR A 563 -16.89 -19.60 16.88
C THR A 563 -17.98 -20.25 16.02
N CYS A 564 -18.80 -19.45 15.36
CA CYS A 564 -19.83 -20.01 14.48
C CYS A 564 -19.27 -20.85 13.33
N SER A 565 -18.04 -20.56 12.89
CA SER A 565 -17.33 -21.40 11.91
C SER A 565 -17.01 -22.80 12.41
N THR A 566 -16.82 -22.99 13.72
CA THR A 566 -16.63 -24.34 14.32
C THR A 566 -17.82 -25.27 14.03
N TYR A 567 -19.01 -24.68 13.81
CA TYR A 567 -20.26 -25.40 13.58
C TYR A 567 -20.72 -25.35 12.13
N SER A 568 -19.87 -24.89 11.20
CA SER A 568 -20.28 -24.61 9.82
C SER A 568 -21.51 -23.70 9.74
N ALA A 569 -21.60 -22.73 10.66
CA ALA A 569 -22.71 -21.79 10.80
C ALA A 569 -22.26 -20.37 10.45
N THR A 570 -21.59 -20.21 9.30
CA THR A 570 -20.97 -18.93 8.87
C THR A 570 -21.97 -17.97 8.23
N GLY A 571 -23.18 -18.45 7.96
CA GLY A 571 -24.30 -17.67 7.45
C GLY A 571 -24.52 -17.82 5.95
N LYS A 572 -23.91 -18.82 5.30
CA LYS A 572 -24.12 -19.12 3.88
C LYS A 572 -25.39 -19.92 3.66
N ALA A 573 -25.91 -19.91 2.43
CA ALA A 573 -27.06 -20.73 2.04
C ALA A 573 -26.82 -22.22 2.35
N GLY A 574 -27.79 -22.88 2.96
CA GLY A 574 -27.71 -24.29 3.33
C GLY A 574 -27.01 -24.58 4.66
N GLU A 575 -26.37 -23.59 5.29
CA GLU A 575 -25.71 -23.77 6.59
C GLU A 575 -26.71 -23.71 7.76
N VAL A 576 -26.36 -24.40 8.86
CA VAL A 576 -27.13 -24.31 10.11
C VAL A 576 -27.01 -22.92 10.73
N CYS A 577 -28.06 -22.46 11.38
CA CYS A 577 -28.11 -21.11 11.93
C CYS A 577 -29.02 -21.01 13.16
N SER A 578 -28.93 -19.91 13.89
CA SER A 578 -29.86 -19.50 14.94
C SER A 578 -30.03 -17.99 14.97
N ASN A 579 -31.27 -17.53 15.21
CA ASN A 579 -31.58 -16.10 15.32
C ASN A 579 -31.30 -15.52 16.73
N ALA A 580 -31.04 -16.37 17.73
CA ALA A 580 -30.56 -15.99 19.06
C ALA A 580 -29.38 -16.88 19.49
N LYS A 581 -28.81 -16.61 20.68
CA LYS A 581 -27.76 -17.47 21.24
C LYS A 581 -28.34 -18.86 21.49
N SER A 582 -27.72 -19.91 20.92
CA SER A 582 -28.27 -21.26 20.94
C SER A 582 -27.36 -22.27 21.65
N SER A 583 -27.96 -23.19 22.42
CA SER A 583 -27.29 -24.35 23.02
C SER A 583 -26.73 -25.32 21.98
N ALA A 584 -27.18 -25.24 20.73
CA ALA A 584 -26.56 -25.96 19.61
C ALA A 584 -25.18 -25.41 19.22
N PHE A 585 -24.85 -24.17 19.63
CA PHE A 585 -23.58 -23.51 19.35
C PHE A 585 -22.86 -23.10 20.64
N PRO A 586 -22.37 -24.06 21.46
CA PRO A 586 -21.64 -23.74 22.67
C PRO A 586 -20.31 -23.05 22.32
N ASN A 587 -19.96 -21.98 23.04
CA ASN A 587 -18.72 -21.23 22.79
C ASN A 587 -17.46 -21.90 23.37
N GLY A 588 -17.59 -23.11 23.94
CA GLY A 588 -16.51 -23.87 24.57
C GLY A 588 -16.11 -23.38 25.98
N VAL A 589 -16.74 -22.32 26.50
CA VAL A 589 -16.46 -21.73 27.81
C VAL A 589 -17.74 -21.40 28.61
N GLY A 590 -18.75 -22.25 28.51
CA GLY A 590 -19.97 -22.17 29.33
C GLY A 590 -21.00 -21.15 28.84
N GLY A 591 -20.82 -20.58 27.64
CA GLY A 591 -21.81 -19.73 26.98
C GLY A 591 -22.20 -20.27 25.60
N THR A 592 -23.10 -19.55 24.93
CA THR A 592 -23.65 -19.92 23.62
C THR A 592 -23.46 -18.81 22.59
N LEU A 593 -23.36 -19.19 21.32
CA LEU A 593 -23.18 -18.29 20.18
C LEU A 593 -24.51 -18.08 19.45
N LYS A 594 -24.68 -16.88 18.88
CA LYS A 594 -25.73 -16.60 17.88
C LYS A 594 -25.06 -16.67 16.51
N CYS A 595 -25.49 -17.63 15.69
CA CYS A 595 -24.91 -17.84 14.36
C CYS A 595 -25.98 -17.53 13.30
N GLY A 596 -26.05 -16.26 12.91
CA GLY A 596 -27.08 -15.76 11.99
C GLY A 596 -26.72 -15.98 10.51
N CYS A 597 -27.73 -15.82 9.65
CA CYS A 597 -27.53 -15.88 8.21
C CYS A 597 -27.01 -14.56 7.64
N GLY A 598 -26.28 -14.65 6.53
CA GLY A 598 -25.80 -13.50 5.77
C GLY A 598 -26.95 -12.70 5.12
N SER A 599 -26.59 -11.56 4.53
CA SER A 599 -27.56 -10.67 3.89
C SER A 599 -28.35 -11.37 2.77
N GLY A 600 -29.69 -11.24 2.79
CA GLY A 600 -30.58 -11.86 1.80
C GLY A 600 -31.08 -13.25 2.19
N LEU A 601 -30.54 -13.83 3.27
CA LEU A 601 -30.95 -15.12 3.80
C LEU A 601 -31.75 -14.98 5.10
N VAL A 602 -32.58 -15.97 5.37
CA VAL A 602 -33.29 -16.12 6.65
C VAL A 602 -32.97 -17.47 7.26
N CYS A 603 -32.86 -17.49 8.58
CA CYS A 603 -32.77 -18.74 9.31
C CYS A 603 -34.18 -19.32 9.48
N ALA A 604 -34.46 -20.44 8.82
CA ALA A 604 -35.79 -21.04 8.81
C ALA A 604 -35.74 -22.57 8.93
N ASP A 605 -36.82 -23.16 9.44
CA ASP A 605 -36.97 -24.61 9.61
C ASP A 605 -37.25 -25.32 8.26
N GLY A 606 -37.44 -26.65 8.31
CA GLY A 606 -37.78 -27.46 7.13
C GLY A 606 -39.08 -27.02 6.42
N SER A 607 -39.99 -26.39 7.15
CA SER A 607 -41.30 -25.91 6.69
C SER A 607 -41.30 -24.42 6.28
N ASN A 608 -40.13 -23.79 6.21
CA ASN A 608 -39.94 -22.37 5.90
C ASN A 608 -40.56 -21.41 6.93
N ASN A 609 -40.67 -21.80 8.20
CA ASN A 609 -40.97 -20.86 9.28
C ASN A 609 -39.66 -20.27 9.80
N ILE A 610 -39.63 -18.94 10.03
CA ILE A 610 -38.47 -18.28 10.64
C ILE A 610 -38.31 -18.80 12.06
N VAL A 611 -37.16 -19.41 12.35
CA VAL A 611 -36.88 -19.97 13.68
C VAL A 611 -36.62 -18.86 14.69
N SER A 612 -37.09 -19.03 15.94
CA SER A 612 -36.95 -18.03 17.00
C SER A 612 -36.37 -18.62 18.28
N GLY A 613 -35.71 -17.78 19.09
CA GLY A 613 -35.08 -18.20 20.34
C GLY A 613 -33.93 -19.20 20.15
N ASN A 614 -33.91 -20.26 20.96
CA ASN A 614 -32.84 -21.27 21.02
C ASN A 614 -32.88 -22.30 19.86
N THR A 615 -33.91 -22.25 19.02
CA THR A 615 -34.06 -23.22 17.91
C THR A 615 -33.09 -22.94 16.76
N THR A 616 -32.63 -24.02 16.13
CA THR A 616 -31.79 -23.95 14.94
C THR A 616 -32.61 -24.10 13.67
N GLY A 617 -32.14 -23.49 12.59
CA GLY A 617 -32.70 -23.64 11.26
C GLY A 617 -31.59 -23.76 10.24
N THR A 618 -31.96 -23.59 8.97
CA THR A 618 -31.03 -23.52 7.85
C THR A 618 -31.16 -22.16 7.18
N CYS A 619 -30.03 -21.58 6.75
CA CYS A 619 -30.04 -20.34 5.99
C CYS A 619 -30.61 -20.57 4.59
N LYS A 620 -31.75 -19.91 4.30
CA LYS A 620 -32.47 -20.03 3.03
C LYS A 620 -32.65 -18.65 2.39
N TYR A 621 -32.62 -18.59 1.06
CA TYR A 621 -32.85 -17.36 0.31
C TYR A 621 -34.30 -16.91 0.41
N LYS A 622 -34.52 -15.62 0.63
CA LYS A 622 -35.83 -15.00 0.41
C LYS A 622 -36.15 -14.99 -1.08
N LYS A 623 -37.40 -15.29 -1.45
CA LYS A 623 -37.87 -15.05 -2.82
C LYS A 623 -37.87 -13.55 -3.13
N THR A 624 -37.59 -13.23 -4.38
CA THR A 624 -37.46 -11.91 -4.95
C THR A 624 -38.38 -11.76 -6.16
N CYS A 625 -38.45 -10.57 -6.75
CA CYS A 625 -39.28 -10.33 -7.93
C CYS A 625 -38.91 -11.23 -9.12
N ALA A 626 -37.62 -11.56 -9.26
CA ALA A 626 -37.12 -12.45 -10.30
C ALA A 626 -37.72 -13.87 -10.20
N ASP A 627 -37.93 -14.39 -8.98
CA ASP A 627 -38.55 -15.71 -8.76
C ASP A 627 -40.01 -15.78 -9.23
N TYR A 628 -40.63 -14.62 -9.48
CA TYR A 628 -41.99 -14.47 -9.98
C TYR A 628 -42.04 -13.97 -11.43
N ASN A 629 -40.91 -13.88 -12.12
CA ASN A 629 -40.76 -13.22 -13.42
C ASN A 629 -41.29 -11.77 -13.43
N ALA A 630 -41.35 -11.12 -12.27
CA ALA A 630 -41.83 -9.76 -12.09
C ALA A 630 -40.65 -8.76 -12.25
N ASP A 631 -39.95 -8.85 -13.38
CA ASP A 631 -38.76 -8.04 -13.68
C ASP A 631 -39.07 -6.56 -13.95
N GLY A 632 -40.36 -6.23 -14.06
CA GLY A 632 -40.91 -4.90 -14.28
C GLY A 632 -40.78 -4.39 -15.71
N SER A 633 -40.44 -5.25 -16.68
CA SER A 633 -40.60 -4.93 -18.09
C SER A 633 -42.09 -4.81 -18.48
N VAL A 634 -42.41 -4.09 -19.56
CA VAL A 634 -43.80 -4.00 -20.06
C VAL A 634 -44.29 -5.41 -20.41
N GLY A 635 -45.44 -5.81 -19.85
CA GLY A 635 -45.98 -7.17 -19.95
C GLY A 635 -45.61 -8.08 -18.77
N ALA A 636 -44.64 -7.72 -17.93
CA ALA A 636 -44.29 -8.50 -16.74
C ALA A 636 -45.36 -8.38 -15.63
N PRO A 637 -45.51 -9.42 -14.79
CA PRO A 637 -46.28 -9.33 -13.57
C PRO A 637 -45.74 -8.23 -12.65
N CYS A 638 -46.62 -7.52 -11.97
CA CYS A 638 -46.25 -6.49 -11.01
C CYS A 638 -47.25 -6.44 -9.86
N ASN A 639 -46.90 -5.78 -8.76
CA ASN A 639 -47.87 -5.40 -7.74
C ASN A 639 -47.39 -4.23 -6.89
N ASP A 640 -48.24 -3.20 -6.77
CA ASP A 640 -48.05 -2.06 -5.87
C ASP A 640 -48.69 -2.27 -4.48
N SER A 641 -49.46 -3.34 -4.29
CA SER A 641 -50.23 -3.72 -3.09
C SER A 641 -49.68 -4.93 -2.29
N SER A 642 -48.41 -5.30 -2.45
CA SER A 642 -47.71 -6.37 -1.70
C SER A 642 -48.36 -7.77 -1.78
N TYR A 643 -48.29 -8.42 -2.96
CA TYR A 643 -48.87 -9.76 -3.23
C TYR A 643 -47.85 -10.88 -3.15
N PHE A 644 -46.64 -10.64 -3.65
CA PHE A 644 -45.60 -11.67 -3.76
C PHE A 644 -45.12 -12.09 -2.37
N ASP A 645 -45.08 -13.39 -2.10
CA ASP A 645 -44.61 -13.93 -0.83
C ASP A 645 -43.10 -14.18 -0.90
N ASN A 646 -42.38 -13.82 0.16
CA ASN A 646 -40.94 -14.01 0.23
C ASN A 646 -40.52 -15.46 0.51
N GLY A 647 -41.47 -16.40 0.57
CA GLY A 647 -41.27 -17.81 0.91
C GLY A 647 -41.33 -18.10 2.41
N PHE A 648 -41.49 -17.08 3.27
CA PHE A 648 -41.43 -17.17 4.73
C PHE A 648 -42.55 -16.35 5.41
N GLY A 649 -43.68 -16.16 4.72
CA GLY A 649 -44.87 -15.49 5.25
C GLY A 649 -44.86 -13.96 5.19
N GLY A 650 -43.80 -13.35 4.64
CA GLY A 650 -43.72 -11.91 4.43
C GLY A 650 -44.02 -11.55 2.98
N LYS A 651 -44.96 -10.63 2.75
CA LYS A 651 -45.26 -10.14 1.40
C LYS A 651 -44.41 -8.95 0.99
N PHE A 652 -44.10 -8.82 -0.29
CA PHE A 652 -43.34 -7.71 -0.87
C PHE A 652 -43.91 -7.25 -2.22
N LYS A 653 -43.47 -6.07 -2.66
CA LYS A 653 -43.93 -5.39 -3.89
C LYS A 653 -42.91 -5.58 -5.00
N CYS A 654 -43.39 -5.73 -6.23
CA CYS A 654 -42.58 -5.73 -7.44
C CYS A 654 -43.12 -4.67 -8.38
N LYS A 655 -42.34 -3.60 -8.58
CA LYS A 655 -42.74 -2.44 -9.36
C LYS A 655 -42.31 -2.61 -10.82
N CYS A 656 -43.02 -1.94 -11.71
CA CYS A 656 -42.58 -1.76 -13.09
C CYS A 656 -41.30 -0.93 -13.15
N THR A 657 -40.41 -1.27 -14.08
CA THR A 657 -39.16 -0.57 -14.33
C THR A 657 -39.35 0.52 -15.37
N THR A 658 -38.54 1.56 -15.26
CA THR A 658 -38.42 2.62 -16.28
C THR A 658 -37.24 2.38 -17.23
N THR A 659 -36.52 1.27 -17.04
CA THR A 659 -35.36 0.87 -17.83
C THR A 659 -35.78 0.55 -19.27
N GLY A 660 -35.04 1.05 -20.27
CA GLY A 660 -35.34 0.83 -21.69
C GLY A 660 -36.26 1.88 -22.35
N GLY A 661 -36.48 3.05 -21.72
CA GLY A 661 -37.21 4.17 -22.34
C GLY A 661 -38.72 4.19 -22.06
N PHE A 662 -39.22 3.31 -21.19
CA PHE A 662 -40.62 3.24 -20.77
C PHE A 662 -40.85 4.01 -19.45
N ALA A 663 -40.57 5.32 -19.46
CA ALA A 663 -40.72 6.17 -18.28
C ALA A 663 -42.16 6.22 -17.72
N ASN A 664 -43.17 5.85 -18.53
CA ASN A 664 -44.58 5.82 -18.14
C ASN A 664 -45.12 4.40 -17.87
N ALA A 665 -44.25 3.43 -17.55
CA ALA A 665 -44.70 2.09 -17.19
C ALA A 665 -45.30 2.06 -15.77
N THR A 666 -46.59 1.71 -15.67
CA THR A 666 -47.33 1.58 -14.41
C THR A 666 -47.89 0.18 -14.25
N CYS A 667 -48.08 -0.26 -13.00
CA CYS A 667 -48.75 -1.53 -12.73
C CYS A 667 -50.26 -1.35 -12.89
N VAL A 668 -50.88 -2.13 -13.77
CA VAL A 668 -52.33 -2.04 -14.05
C VAL A 668 -53.02 -3.33 -13.66
N GLY A 669 -54.13 -3.21 -12.93
CA GLY A 669 -55.00 -4.34 -12.56
C GLY A 669 -54.51 -5.16 -11.37
N ASP A 670 -53.60 -4.63 -10.55
CA ASP A 670 -53.12 -5.27 -9.34
C ASP A 670 -54.10 -5.12 -8.15
N SER A 671 -53.96 -6.02 -7.17
CA SER A 671 -54.68 -5.95 -5.90
C SER A 671 -53.89 -6.67 -4.78
N PRO A 672 -54.34 -6.62 -3.52
CA PRO A 672 -53.74 -7.42 -2.45
C PRO A 672 -53.79 -8.94 -2.66
N THR A 673 -54.64 -9.41 -3.58
CA THR A 673 -54.89 -10.84 -3.86
C THR A 673 -54.52 -11.26 -5.29
N LYS A 674 -54.05 -10.33 -6.13
CA LYS A 674 -53.74 -10.60 -7.54
C LYS A 674 -52.60 -9.71 -8.03
N ALA A 675 -51.67 -10.29 -8.81
CA ALA A 675 -50.67 -9.51 -9.53
C ALA A 675 -51.31 -8.76 -10.72
N GLY A 676 -50.92 -7.50 -10.91
CA GLY A 676 -51.21 -6.73 -12.10
C GLY A 676 -50.18 -6.98 -13.20
N THR A 677 -50.25 -6.19 -14.25
CA THR A 677 -49.31 -6.26 -15.38
C THR A 677 -48.73 -4.88 -15.66
N CYS A 678 -47.43 -4.82 -15.93
CA CYS A 678 -46.78 -3.58 -16.31
C CYS A 678 -47.27 -3.12 -17.69
N GLN A 679 -47.89 -1.95 -17.75
CA GLN A 679 -48.37 -1.33 -18.99
C GLN A 679 -47.82 0.09 -19.11
N CYS A 680 -47.49 0.49 -20.34
CA CYS A 680 -47.01 1.85 -20.62
C CYS A 680 -48.08 2.66 -21.35
N THR A 681 -48.33 3.88 -20.88
CA THR A 681 -49.28 4.82 -21.53
C THR A 681 -48.51 6.01 -22.12
N SER A 682 -48.67 6.25 -23.41
CA SER A 682 -47.94 7.32 -24.12
C SER A 682 -48.45 8.73 -23.75
N ARG A 683 -47.57 9.72 -23.82
CA ARG A 683 -47.90 11.15 -23.63
C ARG A 683 -48.79 11.68 -24.77
N ALA A 684 -49.70 12.60 -24.46
CA ALA A 684 -50.53 13.30 -25.45
C ALA A 684 -49.76 14.40 -26.21
N CYS A 685 -50.06 14.62 -27.49
CA CYS A 685 -49.37 15.59 -28.37
C CYS A 685 -49.74 17.06 -28.11
N THR A 686 -48.76 17.96 -28.16
CA THR A 686 -48.89 19.44 -28.25
C THR A 686 -47.88 20.00 -29.27
N CYS A 687 -48.08 21.19 -29.85
CA CYS A 687 -47.23 21.67 -30.97
C CYS A 687 -45.79 22.05 -30.57
N ASP A 688 -45.46 22.05 -29.26
CA ASP A 688 -44.16 22.37 -28.67
C ASP A 688 -43.33 21.12 -28.24
N ILE A 689 -43.83 19.91 -28.49
CA ILE A 689 -43.20 18.66 -28.03
C ILE A 689 -42.86 17.66 -29.13
N THR A 690 -42.97 18.05 -30.40
CA THR A 690 -42.56 17.24 -31.55
C THR A 690 -41.09 16.82 -31.43
N GLY A 691 -40.81 15.54 -31.67
CA GLY A 691 -39.48 14.95 -31.52
C GLY A 691 -39.12 14.58 -30.08
N LYS A 692 -39.98 14.80 -29.09
CA LYS A 692 -39.76 14.33 -27.70
C LYS A 692 -40.27 12.90 -27.52
N SER A 693 -39.70 12.18 -26.57
CA SER A 693 -40.14 10.82 -26.22
C SER A 693 -41.61 10.83 -25.77
N ASP A 694 -42.36 9.81 -26.21
CA ASP A 694 -43.73 9.57 -25.75
C ASP A 694 -43.79 8.90 -24.36
N GLY A 695 -42.64 8.54 -23.79
CA GLY A 695 -42.51 7.86 -22.50
C GLY A 695 -42.70 6.34 -22.56
N CYS A 696 -42.87 5.77 -23.76
CA CYS A 696 -43.08 4.34 -24.02
C CYS A 696 -42.20 3.80 -25.16
N GLY A 697 -40.98 4.34 -25.30
CA GLY A 697 -40.02 3.93 -26.33
C GLY A 697 -40.27 4.51 -27.73
N GLY A 698 -41.31 5.34 -27.91
CA GLY A 698 -41.61 6.06 -29.15
C GLY A 698 -41.23 7.55 -29.09
N THR A 699 -41.33 8.22 -30.24
CA THR A 699 -41.17 9.68 -30.38
C THR A 699 -42.48 10.30 -30.86
N LEU A 700 -42.88 11.40 -30.23
CA LEU A 700 -44.09 12.13 -30.59
C LEU A 700 -43.86 12.91 -31.90
N SER A 701 -44.62 12.60 -32.95
CA SER A 701 -44.62 13.34 -34.21
C SER A 701 -45.85 14.24 -34.28
N CYS A 702 -45.77 15.43 -33.70
CA CYS A 702 -46.85 16.41 -33.74
C CYS A 702 -46.54 17.45 -34.85
N ALA A 703 -47.40 17.62 -35.85
CA ALA A 703 -47.19 18.65 -36.89
C ALA A 703 -48.44 19.52 -37.01
N CYS A 704 -48.25 20.85 -36.99
CA CYS A 704 -49.27 21.79 -37.45
C CYS A 704 -49.38 21.64 -38.97
N SER A 705 -50.58 21.40 -39.49
CA SER A 705 -50.81 21.08 -40.91
C SER A 705 -52.06 21.77 -41.44
N GLY A 706 -52.11 22.02 -42.76
CA GLY A 706 -53.25 22.65 -43.41
C GLY A 706 -53.27 24.18 -43.30
N SER A 707 -54.44 24.77 -43.07
CA SER A 707 -54.66 26.22 -43.00
C SER A 707 -54.11 26.88 -41.72
N THR A 708 -53.49 26.11 -40.82
CA THR A 708 -52.87 26.58 -39.58
C THR A 708 -51.41 26.12 -39.45
N PRO A 709 -50.50 26.53 -40.36
CA PRO A 709 -49.15 25.98 -40.43
C PRO A 709 -48.18 26.47 -39.33
N LEU A 710 -48.52 27.55 -38.61
CA LEU A 710 -47.62 28.16 -37.62
C LEU A 710 -47.91 27.63 -36.20
N CYS A 711 -46.90 27.37 -35.36
CA CYS A 711 -47.11 27.03 -33.94
C CYS A 711 -46.91 28.27 -33.07
N ASN A 712 -47.97 28.71 -32.39
CA ASN A 712 -47.87 29.68 -31.32
C ASN A 712 -47.43 28.93 -30.04
N THR A 713 -46.16 29.05 -29.70
CA THR A 713 -45.54 28.34 -28.56
C THR A 713 -46.05 28.85 -27.21
N SER A 714 -46.46 30.12 -27.11
CA SER A 714 -47.04 30.69 -25.90
C SER A 714 -48.46 30.19 -25.63
N ALA A 715 -49.27 30.03 -26.67
CA ALA A 715 -50.64 29.51 -26.58
C ALA A 715 -50.75 27.98 -26.74
N LYS A 716 -49.66 27.30 -27.14
CA LYS A 716 -49.56 25.86 -27.43
C LYS A 716 -50.57 25.38 -28.48
N GLN A 717 -50.81 26.19 -29.52
CA GLN A 717 -51.82 25.95 -30.56
C GLN A 717 -51.28 26.26 -31.97
N CYS A 718 -51.85 25.60 -32.98
CA CYS A 718 -51.54 25.84 -34.39
C CYS A 718 -52.36 27.01 -34.96
N CYS A 719 -51.74 27.84 -35.80
CA CYS A 719 -52.17 29.17 -36.21
C CYS A 719 -52.11 29.37 -37.74
N PRO A 720 -53.06 30.09 -38.37
CA PRO A 720 -52.95 30.51 -39.77
C PRO A 720 -51.80 31.49 -40.01
N ASP A 721 -51.25 31.49 -41.22
CA ASP A 721 -50.23 32.43 -41.67
C ASP A 721 -50.89 33.65 -42.36
N TYR A 722 -50.93 34.79 -41.68
CA TYR A 722 -51.56 36.01 -42.19
C TYR A 722 -50.57 36.83 -43.02
N THR A 723 -50.96 37.16 -44.25
CA THR A 723 -50.14 37.93 -45.20
C THR A 723 -51.00 39.00 -45.89
N CYS A 724 -50.39 39.91 -46.65
CA CYS A 724 -51.13 40.90 -47.44
C CYS A 724 -52.09 40.29 -48.47
N SER A 725 -51.86 39.02 -48.84
CA SER A 725 -52.71 38.20 -49.71
C SER A 725 -53.72 37.33 -48.95
N ALA A 726 -53.53 37.12 -47.64
CA ALA A 726 -54.38 36.30 -46.78
C ALA A 726 -54.58 37.03 -45.44
N LEU A 727 -55.47 38.02 -45.44
CA LEU A 727 -55.65 38.93 -44.31
C LEU A 727 -56.44 38.29 -43.16
N PRO A 728 -56.24 38.76 -41.91
CA PRO A 728 -57.04 38.34 -40.77
C PRO A 728 -58.55 38.57 -40.98
N PRO A 729 -59.42 37.73 -40.39
CA PRO A 729 -60.85 37.91 -40.45
C PRO A 729 -61.27 39.32 -40.01
N GLY A 730 -62.11 39.99 -40.81
CA GLY A 730 -62.58 41.35 -40.54
C GLY A 730 -61.74 42.47 -41.15
N ILE A 731 -60.63 42.15 -41.84
CA ILE A 731 -59.86 43.11 -42.64
C ILE A 731 -60.13 42.87 -44.12
N ALA A 732 -60.58 43.91 -44.82
CA ALA A 732 -60.97 43.81 -46.22
C ALA A 732 -59.75 43.58 -47.13
N ALA A 733 -59.93 42.79 -48.19
CA ALA A 733 -58.92 42.58 -49.23
C ALA A 733 -58.48 43.91 -49.85
N GLY A 734 -57.17 44.08 -50.09
CA GLY A 734 -56.60 45.32 -50.60
C GLY A 734 -56.39 46.42 -49.55
N SER A 735 -56.52 46.09 -48.26
CA SER A 735 -56.10 46.99 -47.17
C SER A 735 -54.60 47.23 -47.19
N CYS A 736 -54.19 48.45 -46.83
CA CYS A 736 -52.80 48.90 -46.81
C CYS A 736 -52.43 49.49 -45.44
N GLY A 737 -51.15 49.69 -45.18
CA GLY A 737 -50.63 50.14 -43.89
C GLY A 737 -50.26 48.98 -42.97
N THR A 738 -50.22 49.24 -41.66
CA THR A 738 -49.76 48.29 -40.64
C THR A 738 -50.93 47.48 -40.10
N ILE A 739 -50.95 46.18 -40.42
CA ILE A 739 -52.03 45.25 -40.11
C ILE A 739 -51.62 44.37 -38.92
N PRO A 740 -52.45 44.25 -37.85
CA PRO A 740 -52.15 43.39 -36.72
C PRO A 740 -52.27 41.89 -37.05
N ASP A 741 -51.35 41.10 -36.52
CA ASP A 741 -51.39 39.63 -36.54
C ASP A 741 -51.94 39.12 -35.20
N PRO A 742 -53.22 38.71 -35.15
CA PRO A 742 -53.85 38.24 -33.92
C PRO A 742 -53.39 36.84 -33.50
N CYS A 743 -52.71 36.08 -34.36
CA CYS A 743 -52.27 34.71 -34.04
C CYS A 743 -50.85 34.67 -33.48
N MET A 744 -49.91 35.39 -34.11
CA MET A 744 -48.49 35.39 -33.70
C MET A 744 -48.16 36.51 -32.72
N GLY A 745 -49.04 37.50 -32.57
CA GLY A 745 -48.81 38.68 -31.74
C GLY A 745 -47.78 39.61 -32.40
N GLY A 746 -48.27 40.55 -33.21
CA GLY A 746 -47.40 41.48 -33.93
C GLY A 746 -48.17 42.27 -34.98
N THR A 747 -47.45 42.83 -35.96
CA THR A 747 -48.04 43.53 -37.10
C THR A 747 -47.22 43.29 -38.37
N PHE A 748 -47.85 43.27 -39.54
CA PHE A 748 -47.20 43.24 -40.85
C PHE A 748 -47.68 44.40 -41.74
N ASN A 749 -46.83 44.88 -42.65
CA ASN A 749 -47.13 46.06 -43.49
C ASN A 749 -47.56 45.66 -44.90
N CYS A 750 -48.66 46.24 -45.38
CA CYS A 750 -49.15 46.05 -46.74
C CYS A 750 -49.11 47.35 -47.54
N GLY A 751 -48.49 47.32 -48.72
CA GLY A 751 -48.46 48.44 -49.65
C GLY A 751 -49.69 48.50 -50.53
N CYS A 752 -49.93 49.66 -51.14
CA CYS A 752 -50.92 49.75 -52.21
C CYS A 752 -50.37 49.18 -53.52
N SER A 753 -51.19 48.37 -54.19
CA SER A 753 -50.83 47.79 -55.48
C SER A 753 -50.70 48.89 -56.55
N THR A 754 -49.62 48.85 -57.33
CA THR A 754 -49.38 49.72 -58.51
C THR A 754 -49.75 49.03 -59.83
N SER A 755 -50.25 47.79 -59.77
CA SER A 755 -50.66 47.00 -60.93
C SER A 755 -51.74 47.72 -61.74
N GLY A 756 -51.58 47.79 -63.07
CA GLY A 756 -52.56 48.42 -63.97
C GLY A 756 -52.37 49.92 -64.24
N GLY A 757 -51.20 50.50 -63.96
CA GLY A 757 -50.88 51.90 -64.27
C GLY A 757 -51.36 52.91 -63.21
N MET A 758 -51.75 52.43 -62.03
CA MET A 758 -52.17 53.24 -60.88
C MET A 758 -50.98 53.66 -60.02
N THR A 759 -50.14 54.56 -60.54
CA THR A 759 -48.94 55.06 -59.85
C THR A 759 -49.24 56.05 -58.73
N ASN A 760 -50.43 56.66 -58.71
CA ASN A 760 -50.82 57.65 -57.70
C ASN A 760 -51.64 57.05 -56.54
N ASN A 761 -51.58 55.73 -56.35
CA ASN A 761 -52.21 55.07 -55.21
C ASN A 761 -51.50 55.42 -53.91
N THR A 762 -52.23 56.02 -52.98
CA THR A 762 -51.76 56.29 -51.61
C THR A 762 -52.61 55.54 -50.61
N CYS A 763 -52.00 55.11 -49.51
CA CYS A 763 -52.73 54.45 -48.45
C CYS A 763 -53.41 55.50 -47.57
N VAL A 764 -54.75 55.51 -47.57
CA VAL A 764 -55.53 56.40 -46.73
C VAL A 764 -55.99 55.63 -45.50
N LEU A 765 -55.39 55.94 -44.35
CA LEU A 765 -55.66 55.27 -43.08
C LEU A 765 -57.11 55.49 -42.62
N GLN A 766 -57.73 54.43 -42.11
CA GLN A 766 -59.04 54.55 -41.46
C GLN A 766 -58.88 55.24 -40.10
N SER A 767 -59.81 56.12 -39.74
CA SER A 767 -59.76 56.86 -38.47
C SER A 767 -59.62 55.91 -37.28
N GLY A 768 -58.57 56.11 -36.47
CA GLY A 768 -58.26 55.30 -35.29
C GLY A 768 -57.59 53.94 -35.56
N LYS A 769 -57.22 53.62 -36.82
CA LYS A 769 -56.53 52.38 -37.19
C LYS A 769 -55.18 52.65 -37.84
N THR A 770 -54.27 51.67 -37.74
CA THR A 770 -52.93 51.71 -38.35
C THR A 770 -52.91 51.21 -39.80
N TYR A 771 -54.05 50.76 -40.31
CA TYR A 771 -54.26 50.34 -41.69
C TYR A 771 -55.46 51.09 -42.30
N GLY A 772 -55.56 51.06 -43.63
CA GLY A 772 -56.58 51.76 -44.38
C GLY A 772 -56.82 51.18 -45.76
N SER A 773 -57.40 51.97 -46.64
CA SER A 773 -57.69 51.58 -48.02
C SER A 773 -56.86 52.39 -49.01
N CYS A 774 -56.46 51.74 -50.09
CA CYS A 774 -55.78 52.42 -51.19
C CYS A 774 -56.73 53.34 -51.93
N GLN A 775 -56.36 54.60 -52.05
CA GLN A 775 -57.08 55.60 -52.84
C GLN A 775 -56.13 56.24 -53.85
N CYS A 776 -56.62 56.41 -55.08
CA CYS A 776 -55.88 57.07 -56.14
C CYS A 776 -56.34 58.51 -56.31
N THR A 777 -55.39 59.44 -56.38
CA THR A 777 -55.70 60.85 -56.72
C THR A 777 -55.17 61.16 -58.12
N PRO A 778 -56.05 61.46 -59.10
CA PRO A 778 -55.63 61.76 -60.46
C PRO A 778 -54.72 62.99 -60.52
N SER A 779 -53.67 62.92 -61.34
CA SER A 779 -52.80 64.06 -61.64
C SER A 779 -53.61 65.19 -62.28
N THR A 780 -53.35 66.41 -61.86
CA THR A 780 -54.06 67.61 -62.36
C THR A 780 -53.34 68.23 -63.55
N CYS A 781 -54.07 68.97 -64.40
CA CYS A 781 -53.47 69.68 -65.53
C CYS A 781 -52.37 70.68 -65.14
N ALA A 782 -52.46 71.25 -63.93
CA ALA A 782 -51.43 72.11 -63.37
C ALA A 782 -50.09 71.39 -63.17
N GLN A 783 -50.11 70.07 -62.93
CA GLN A 783 -48.91 69.25 -62.73
C GLN A 783 -48.34 68.72 -64.05
N LEU A 784 -49.13 68.66 -65.12
CA LEU A 784 -48.82 67.93 -66.35
C LEU A 784 -48.60 68.82 -67.58
N GLY A 785 -49.04 70.08 -67.57
CA GLY A 785 -48.93 70.98 -68.72
C GLY A 785 -49.90 70.63 -69.86
N THR A 786 -49.85 71.37 -70.97
CA THR A 786 -50.77 71.20 -72.11
C THR A 786 -50.53 69.88 -72.84
N GLY A 787 -51.59 69.13 -73.12
CA GLY A 787 -51.52 67.81 -73.77
C GLY A 787 -52.45 66.76 -73.14
N THR A 788 -52.39 65.53 -73.65
CA THR A 788 -53.12 64.37 -73.09
C THR A 788 -52.14 63.44 -72.39
N TRP A 789 -52.38 63.18 -71.11
CA TRP A 789 -51.46 62.44 -70.23
C TRP A 789 -52.21 61.34 -69.46
N PRO A 790 -51.54 60.25 -69.07
CA PRO A 790 -52.07 59.33 -68.06
C PRO A 790 -52.29 60.07 -66.75
N ASP A 791 -53.45 59.89 -66.14
CA ASP A 791 -53.79 60.58 -64.88
C ASP A 791 -53.16 59.92 -63.65
N GLY A 792 -52.40 58.83 -63.83
CA GLY A 792 -51.77 58.07 -62.74
C GLY A 792 -52.73 57.19 -61.94
N CYS A 793 -54.00 57.13 -62.33
CA CYS A 793 -55.08 56.34 -61.72
C CYS A 793 -55.77 55.39 -62.69
N GLY A 794 -55.10 55.06 -63.79
CA GLY A 794 -55.62 54.18 -64.85
C GLY A 794 -56.48 54.90 -65.90
N GLY A 795 -56.66 56.22 -65.80
CA GLY A 795 -57.35 57.06 -66.77
C GLY A 795 -56.40 57.97 -67.56
N THR A 796 -56.98 58.85 -68.39
CA THR A 796 -56.23 59.89 -69.11
C THR A 796 -56.90 61.25 -68.87
N ILE A 797 -56.08 62.29 -68.75
CA ILE A 797 -56.52 63.69 -68.59
C ILE A 797 -56.00 64.51 -69.77
N THR A 798 -56.87 65.35 -70.35
CA THR A 798 -56.50 66.26 -71.45
C THR A 798 -56.57 67.70 -70.98
N CYS A 799 -55.47 68.43 -71.14
CA CYS A 799 -55.26 69.75 -70.57
C CYS A 799 -55.14 70.78 -71.70
N SER A 800 -56.14 71.65 -71.81
CA SER A 800 -56.13 72.81 -72.71
C SER A 800 -55.60 74.03 -71.94
N GLY A 801 -54.78 74.84 -72.62
CA GLY A 801 -53.88 75.85 -72.04
C GLY A 801 -54.54 76.97 -71.26
#